data_AF-A0A9P0A5V3-F1
#
_entry.id   AF-A0A9P0A5V3-F1
#
_cell.length_a   1.000
_cell.length_b   1.000
_cell.length_c   1.000
_cell.angle_alpha   90.00
_cell.angle_beta   90.00
_cell.angle_gamma   90.00
#
_symmetry.space_group_name_H-M   'P 1'
#
loop_
_entity.id
_entity.type
_entity.pdbx_description
1 polymer ?
#
loop_
_entity_poly.entity_id
_entity_poly.type
_entity_poly.pdbx_seq_one_letter_code
_entity_poly.pdbx_strand_id
1 'polypeptide(L)'
;MGVKECALLVTILLVQSTLESGAGDVDRLVRLDAVVLPQVEAAWAKVTDPNWVNLGKVGGIDIKLVKLFRKIAEALEGLESAVPPGLGDASLELAQLDEEVKALEGFFETFRTFQGRNDVAVWQRDWRNFAEAALQTTPPSVRAALERVHQIVAKAPDESFYRHVLQDGDAVMCQGGQSLQQLIFNLYTYLHMVQLKGYVMLQFSWMLLRLYGKGNFVTESMNEKNKFYKRFDKQMEMARQVLETTSNEMRRCDPPKNIEGETYAQITRLLQGYIQNEVDMNGDESCSENCAYYSYAKQHGCFKNGFCARQPSCTGRILNCQFVDADMGVCLSDIGSTRRYNWIQYENGRTLGKRGTCSKYNVVDSWWRWLVLHCSYCFCLCDEPGRHSDRYFSLRPSSSNTTFNKVVTGVRFAKRNRMIHLQIQEGELLPHGGINQNSVSWRPVPDFRIDDPDVKDGVDYHTLSWESRALDLDDVKLPPKCLLTGVRLRKLGDHLNLEAECSLFNVTTGKLVKPATRKIWLGNDNTDGSVAFPREELILKKPDDPMAALPGCPAVRSTSNMFIKFVNSDIDADAAQTTVPFIDIQSVAPSPATPLVGVGIYHRGCQNSGGYVAPKVMTYDASQHLLETVTVGSEA
;
A
#
# COMPACT_ATOMS: atom_id res chain seq x y z
N MET A 1 41.38 -34.46 -12.38
CA MET A 1 40.07 -33.81 -12.22
C MET A 1 39.01 -34.87 -12.36
N GLY A 2 38.42 -35.27 -11.24
CA GLY A 2 37.47 -36.38 -11.21
C GLY A 2 36.05 -35.94 -11.59
N VAL A 3 35.26 -36.85 -12.16
CA VAL A 3 33.84 -36.65 -12.54
C VAL A 3 33.00 -36.03 -11.39
N LYS A 4 33.37 -36.27 -10.12
CA LYS A 4 32.74 -35.68 -8.92
C LYS A 4 33.08 -34.18 -8.70
N GLU A 5 34.27 -33.72 -9.06
CA GLU A 5 34.63 -32.29 -9.00
C GLU A 5 33.92 -31.49 -10.10
N CYS A 6 33.67 -32.11 -11.25
CA CYS A 6 32.92 -31.54 -12.36
C CYS A 6 31.44 -31.36 -12.03
N ALA A 7 30.81 -32.35 -11.38
CA ALA A 7 29.42 -32.26 -10.92
C ALA A 7 29.20 -31.16 -9.88
N LEU A 8 30.14 -31.00 -8.93
CA LEU A 8 30.10 -29.93 -7.93
C LEU A 8 30.26 -28.54 -8.57
N LEU A 9 31.17 -28.39 -9.54
CA LEU A 9 31.37 -27.12 -10.27
C LEU A 9 30.16 -26.77 -11.15
N VAL A 10 29.55 -27.75 -11.81
CA VAL A 10 28.36 -27.55 -12.66
C VAL A 10 27.14 -27.17 -11.82
N THR A 11 26.99 -27.76 -10.63
CA THR A 11 25.93 -27.37 -9.68
C THR A 11 26.16 -25.95 -9.15
N ILE A 12 27.41 -25.57 -8.86
CA ILE A 12 27.78 -24.21 -8.43
C ILE A 12 27.50 -23.17 -9.52
N LEU A 13 27.82 -23.47 -10.79
CA LEU A 13 27.61 -22.56 -11.91
C LEU A 13 26.13 -22.41 -12.28
N LEU A 14 25.35 -23.49 -12.23
CA LEU A 14 23.89 -23.44 -12.41
C LEU A 14 23.20 -22.68 -11.28
N VAL A 15 23.69 -22.81 -10.05
CA VAL A 15 23.12 -22.10 -8.89
C VAL A 15 23.51 -20.62 -8.87
N GLN A 16 24.75 -20.25 -9.23
CA GLN A 16 25.16 -18.86 -9.39
C GLN A 16 24.33 -18.13 -10.46
N SER A 17 24.07 -18.77 -11.60
CA SER A 17 23.20 -18.17 -12.62
C SER A 17 21.73 -18.04 -12.18
N THR A 18 21.29 -18.79 -11.16
CA THR A 18 19.94 -18.72 -10.59
C THR A 18 19.81 -17.79 -9.37
N LEU A 19 20.91 -17.47 -8.69
CA LEU A 19 20.95 -16.47 -7.61
C LEU A 19 21.08 -15.05 -8.18
N GLU A 20 21.74 -14.90 -9.32
CA GLU A 20 21.87 -13.63 -10.05
C GLU A 20 20.56 -13.18 -10.73
N SER A 21 19.53 -14.04 -10.81
CA SER A 21 18.31 -13.77 -11.60
C SER A 21 17.22 -12.96 -10.88
N GLY A 22 17.55 -12.15 -9.87
CA GLY A 22 16.59 -11.24 -9.23
C GLY A 22 15.41 -11.89 -8.51
N ALA A 23 15.52 -13.16 -8.12
CA ALA A 23 14.46 -13.93 -7.45
C ALA A 23 13.90 -13.21 -6.20
N GLY A 24 12.59 -13.29 -5.98
CA GLY A 24 11.94 -12.76 -4.77
C GLY A 24 12.40 -13.47 -3.49
N ASP A 25 12.24 -12.82 -2.33
CA ASP A 25 12.81 -13.26 -1.04
C ASP A 25 12.41 -14.69 -0.62
N VAL A 26 11.26 -15.19 -1.06
CA VAL A 26 10.74 -16.53 -0.76
C VAL A 26 11.51 -17.64 -1.49
N ASP A 27 11.75 -17.43 -2.79
CA ASP A 27 12.50 -18.36 -3.65
C ASP A 27 13.97 -18.42 -3.20
N ARG A 28 14.47 -17.32 -2.61
CA ARG A 28 15.81 -17.26 -2.02
C ARG A 28 15.95 -18.12 -0.77
N LEU A 29 15.03 -18.03 0.20
CA LEU A 29 15.06 -18.83 1.44
C LEU A 29 15.07 -20.34 1.19
N VAL A 30 14.10 -20.82 0.39
CA VAL A 30 13.93 -22.25 0.12
C VAL A 30 15.16 -22.81 -0.62
N ARG A 31 15.73 -22.02 -1.53
CA ARG A 31 16.98 -22.38 -2.20
C ARG A 31 18.19 -22.31 -1.27
N LEU A 32 18.20 -21.38 -0.31
CA LEU A 32 19.34 -21.19 0.59
C LEU A 32 19.52 -22.39 1.52
N ASP A 33 18.46 -22.90 2.15
CA ASP A 33 18.57 -24.08 3.01
C ASP A 33 18.99 -25.32 2.19
N ALA A 34 18.37 -25.51 1.02
CA ALA A 34 18.66 -26.62 0.11
C ALA A 34 20.09 -26.59 -0.46
N VAL A 35 20.78 -25.45 -0.42
CA VAL A 35 22.15 -25.29 -0.91
C VAL A 35 23.16 -25.27 0.24
N VAL A 36 22.90 -24.50 1.29
CA VAL A 36 23.83 -24.27 2.40
C VAL A 36 23.95 -25.50 3.29
N LEU A 37 22.82 -26.10 3.70
CA LEU A 37 22.84 -27.22 4.66
C LEU A 37 23.60 -28.44 4.09
N PRO A 38 23.36 -28.89 2.83
CA PRO A 38 24.13 -29.99 2.26
C PRO A 38 25.62 -29.66 2.06
N GLN A 39 25.98 -28.39 1.78
CA GLN A 39 27.39 -27.99 1.67
C GLN A 39 28.12 -28.06 3.01
N VAL A 40 27.46 -27.67 4.10
CA VAL A 40 27.98 -27.81 5.46
C VAL A 40 28.16 -29.29 5.83
N GLU A 41 27.22 -30.15 5.45
CA GLU A 41 27.34 -31.61 5.66
C GLU A 41 28.48 -32.22 4.85
N ALA A 42 28.61 -31.84 3.58
CA ALA A 42 29.71 -32.26 2.73
C ALA A 42 31.06 -31.78 3.27
N ALA A 43 31.11 -30.62 3.94
CA ALA A 43 32.28 -30.15 4.65
C ALA A 43 32.62 -31.07 5.83
N TRP A 44 31.65 -31.44 6.67
CA TRP A 44 31.84 -32.39 7.78
C TRP A 44 32.35 -33.75 7.33
N ALA A 45 31.80 -34.30 6.24
CA ALA A 45 32.26 -35.56 5.65
C ALA A 45 33.75 -35.50 5.27
N LYS A 46 34.23 -34.34 4.82
CA LYS A 46 35.65 -34.13 4.54
C LYS A 46 36.47 -34.03 5.83
N VAL A 47 36.08 -33.19 6.81
CA VAL A 47 36.86 -32.97 8.06
C VAL A 47 36.95 -34.24 8.93
N THR A 48 36.08 -35.21 8.68
CA THR A 48 36.08 -36.51 9.35
C THR A 48 36.85 -37.60 8.58
N ASP A 49 37.18 -37.39 7.30
CA ASP A 49 37.96 -38.34 6.49
C ASP A 49 39.46 -38.30 6.86
N PRO A 50 40.04 -39.41 7.36
CA PRO A 50 41.47 -39.50 7.69
C PRO A 50 42.40 -39.16 6.50
N ASN A 51 41.99 -39.46 5.26
CA ASN A 51 42.76 -39.17 4.06
C ASN A 51 42.84 -37.68 3.79
N TRP A 52 41.76 -36.93 4.05
CA TRP A 52 41.75 -35.49 3.87
C TRP A 52 42.64 -34.78 4.90
N VAL A 53 42.63 -35.27 6.14
CA VAL A 53 43.51 -34.80 7.22
C VAL A 53 44.98 -35.13 6.92
N ASN A 54 45.26 -36.31 6.34
CA ASN A 54 46.60 -36.71 5.94
C ASN A 54 47.11 -35.92 4.71
N LEU A 55 46.24 -35.60 3.75
CA LEU A 55 46.55 -34.83 2.52
C LEU A 55 46.97 -33.37 2.76
N GLY A 56 46.81 -32.84 3.98
CA GLY A 56 47.29 -31.50 4.31
C GLY A 56 48.13 -31.41 5.57
N LYS A 57 48.79 -32.51 5.94
CA LYS A 57 49.98 -32.48 6.79
C LYS A 57 51.16 -31.68 6.18
N VAL A 58 51.00 -31.19 4.94
CA VAL A 58 51.90 -30.25 4.24
C VAL A 58 51.53 -28.76 4.50
N GLY A 59 50.51 -28.50 5.33
CA GLY A 59 49.99 -27.16 5.62
C GLY A 59 48.84 -26.75 4.69
N GLY A 60 47.89 -25.96 5.21
CA GLY A 60 46.82 -25.34 4.40
C GLY A 60 45.48 -26.10 4.28
N ILE A 61 45.17 -27.08 5.15
CA ILE A 61 43.81 -27.65 5.23
C ILE A 61 42.80 -26.63 5.76
N ASP A 62 43.19 -25.84 6.75
CA ASP A 62 42.41 -24.70 7.24
C ASP A 62 42.10 -23.71 6.12
N ILE A 63 43.06 -23.42 5.22
CA ILE A 63 42.83 -22.59 4.03
C ILE A 63 41.78 -23.23 3.10
N LYS A 64 41.81 -24.55 2.91
CA LYS A 64 40.79 -25.25 2.10
C LYS A 64 39.41 -25.17 2.73
N LEU A 65 39.32 -25.31 4.06
CA LEU A 65 38.06 -25.14 4.80
C LEU A 65 37.54 -23.71 4.67
N VAL A 66 38.42 -22.71 4.85
CA VAL A 66 38.04 -21.29 4.69
C VAL A 66 37.55 -21.01 3.27
N LYS A 67 38.23 -21.51 2.23
CA LYS A 67 37.77 -21.35 0.83
C LYS A 67 36.40 -21.99 0.58
N LEU A 68 36.08 -23.11 1.24
CA LEU A 68 34.77 -23.75 1.15
C LEU A 68 33.69 -22.88 1.79
N PHE A 69 33.93 -22.44 3.03
CA PHE A 69 32.98 -21.59 3.76
C PHE A 69 32.88 -20.17 3.18
N ARG A 70 33.90 -19.70 2.45
CA ARG A 70 33.82 -18.46 1.69
C ARG A 70 32.75 -18.53 0.62
N LYS A 71 32.63 -19.66 -0.10
CA LYS A 71 31.57 -19.87 -1.10
C LYS A 71 30.18 -19.97 -0.45
N ILE A 72 30.08 -20.66 0.69
CA ILE A 72 28.84 -20.74 1.46
C ILE A 72 28.42 -19.34 1.92
N ALA A 73 29.37 -18.55 2.43
CA ALA A 73 29.11 -17.21 2.92
C ALA A 73 28.82 -16.21 1.78
N GLU A 74 29.44 -16.35 0.61
CA GLU A 74 29.07 -15.59 -0.61
C GLU A 74 27.61 -15.85 -1.02
N ALA A 75 27.08 -17.07 -0.84
CA ALA A 75 25.66 -17.36 -1.08
C ALA A 75 24.71 -16.77 -0.03
N LEU A 76 25.25 -16.41 1.14
CA LEU A 76 24.54 -15.72 2.23
C LEU A 76 24.69 -14.18 2.14
N GLU A 77 25.54 -13.69 1.25
CA GLU A 77 25.72 -12.26 0.92
C GLU A 77 24.75 -11.84 -0.20
N GLY A 78 24.27 -10.59 -0.16
CA GLY A 78 23.33 -10.04 -1.16
C GLY A 78 21.86 -10.01 -0.74
N LEU A 79 21.58 -10.33 0.53
CA LEU A 79 20.28 -10.16 1.18
C LEU A 79 20.38 -9.05 2.24
N GLU A 80 20.53 -7.80 1.80
CA GLU A 80 20.27 -6.66 2.67
C GLU A 80 18.76 -6.53 2.84
N SER A 81 18.19 -7.19 3.85
CA SER A 81 16.83 -6.87 4.30
C SER A 81 16.94 -6.05 5.56
N ALA A 82 16.70 -4.76 5.43
CA ALA A 82 16.50 -3.87 6.56
C ALA A 82 15.29 -4.36 7.36
N VAL A 83 15.45 -4.56 8.67
CA VAL A 83 14.32 -4.41 9.59
C VAL A 83 13.61 -3.10 9.20
N PRO A 84 12.29 -3.10 8.94
CA PRO A 84 11.62 -1.88 8.52
C PRO A 84 11.96 -0.73 9.48
N PRO A 85 12.35 0.44 8.97
CA PRO A 85 12.66 1.59 9.82
C PRO A 85 11.49 1.86 10.78
N GLY A 86 11.78 1.98 12.07
CA GLY A 86 10.79 2.27 13.11
C GLY A 86 10.34 1.09 13.99
N LEU A 87 10.70 -0.18 13.67
CA LEU A 87 10.38 -1.29 14.60
C LEU A 87 11.14 -1.20 15.94
N GLY A 88 12.32 -0.59 15.97
CA GLY A 88 13.13 -0.45 17.19
C GLY A 88 12.50 0.46 18.25
N ASP A 89 11.56 1.32 17.87
CA ASP A 89 10.90 2.27 18.78
C ASP A 89 9.58 1.72 19.37
N ALA A 90 9.12 0.54 18.93
CA ALA A 90 7.80 0.01 19.24
C ALA A 90 7.74 -0.85 20.52
N SER A 91 8.79 -1.62 20.85
CA SER A 91 8.80 -2.43 22.08
C SER A 91 10.20 -2.81 22.59
N LEU A 92 10.30 -3.10 23.90
CA LEU A 92 11.53 -3.60 24.54
C LEU A 92 12.00 -4.93 23.92
N GLU A 93 11.08 -5.80 23.48
CA GLU A 93 11.41 -7.08 22.87
C GLU A 93 12.04 -6.92 21.49
N LEU A 94 11.55 -5.97 20.70
CA LEU A 94 12.14 -5.63 19.40
C LEU A 94 13.53 -5.05 19.54
N ALA A 95 13.75 -4.19 20.54
CA ALA A 95 15.07 -3.64 20.84
C ALA A 95 16.07 -4.74 21.27
N GLN A 96 15.64 -5.69 22.11
CA GLN A 96 16.46 -6.84 22.50
C GLN A 96 16.78 -7.73 21.31
N LEU A 97 15.80 -8.01 20.44
CA LEU A 97 16.02 -8.82 19.25
C LEU A 97 16.99 -8.14 18.28
N ASP A 98 16.84 -6.84 18.07
CA ASP A 98 17.72 -6.04 17.21
C ASP A 98 19.17 -6.05 17.70
N GLU A 99 19.41 -5.98 19.02
CA GLU A 99 20.75 -6.12 19.61
C GLU A 99 21.39 -7.48 19.27
N GLU A 100 20.66 -8.57 19.44
CA GLU A 100 21.16 -9.92 19.15
C GLU A 100 21.42 -10.15 17.65
N VAL A 101 20.53 -9.63 16.82
CA VAL A 101 20.66 -9.70 15.36
C VAL A 101 21.89 -8.90 14.91
N LYS A 102 22.08 -7.68 15.42
CA LYS A 102 23.28 -6.86 15.17
C LYS A 102 24.56 -7.56 15.62
N ALA A 103 24.53 -8.25 16.76
CA ALA A 103 25.66 -9.03 17.22
C ALA A 103 26.00 -10.15 16.22
N LEU A 104 25.00 -10.91 15.74
CA LEU A 104 25.20 -11.98 14.76
C LEU A 104 25.72 -11.46 13.42
N GLU A 105 25.17 -10.37 12.92
CA GLU A 105 25.66 -9.72 11.70
C GLU A 105 27.11 -9.21 11.87
N GLY A 106 27.44 -8.58 13.01
CA GLY A 106 28.82 -8.15 13.30
C GLY A 106 29.83 -9.31 13.36
N PHE A 107 29.43 -10.46 13.93
CA PHE A 107 30.24 -11.68 13.87
C PHE A 107 30.39 -12.17 12.42
N PHE A 108 29.33 -12.11 11.61
CA PHE A 108 29.36 -12.53 10.21
C PHE A 108 30.22 -11.59 9.35
N GLU A 109 30.17 -10.28 9.56
CA GLU A 109 31.07 -9.30 8.93
C GLU A 109 32.53 -9.56 9.29
N THR A 110 32.81 -9.87 10.56
CA THR A 110 34.15 -10.25 11.01
C THR A 110 34.60 -11.55 10.32
N PHE A 111 33.70 -12.53 10.25
CA PHE A 111 33.92 -13.80 9.55
C PHE A 111 34.29 -13.56 8.08
N ARG A 112 33.53 -12.72 7.37
CA ARG A 112 33.79 -12.33 5.97
C ARG A 112 35.09 -11.58 5.80
N THR A 113 35.36 -10.61 6.68
CA THR A 113 36.60 -9.83 6.68
C THR A 113 37.80 -10.75 6.81
N PHE A 114 37.72 -11.76 7.68
CA PHE A 114 38.79 -12.72 7.84
C PHE A 114 38.97 -13.56 6.57
N GLN A 115 37.90 -14.03 5.94
CA GLN A 115 37.95 -14.80 4.68
C GLN A 115 38.60 -14.06 3.49
N GLY A 116 38.60 -12.73 3.51
CA GLY A 116 39.20 -11.88 2.47
C GLY A 116 40.71 -11.65 2.59
N ARG A 117 41.35 -12.06 3.70
CA ARG A 117 42.79 -11.83 3.93
C ARG A 117 43.67 -12.91 3.28
N ASN A 118 44.87 -12.53 2.84
CA ASN A 118 45.83 -13.41 2.13
C ASN A 118 47.05 -13.85 2.97
N ASP A 119 47.23 -13.35 4.20
CA ASP A 119 48.39 -13.66 5.05
C ASP A 119 48.09 -14.82 6.02
N VAL A 120 48.64 -16.00 5.71
CA VAL A 120 48.27 -17.30 6.31
C VAL A 120 49.00 -17.57 7.65
N ALA A 121 50.17 -16.99 7.88
CA ALA A 121 51.02 -17.36 9.03
C ALA A 121 50.55 -16.72 10.36
N VAL A 122 50.01 -15.49 10.31
CA VAL A 122 49.37 -14.81 11.45
C VAL A 122 47.93 -15.31 11.67
N TRP A 123 47.34 -15.87 10.62
CA TRP A 123 45.93 -16.24 10.48
C TRP A 123 45.46 -17.38 11.39
N GLN A 124 46.33 -18.34 11.72
CA GLN A 124 45.94 -19.49 12.53
C GLN A 124 45.48 -19.07 13.94
N ARG A 125 46.13 -18.04 14.51
CA ARG A 125 45.76 -17.50 15.83
C ARG A 125 44.44 -16.75 15.77
N ASP A 126 44.25 -15.90 14.77
CA ASP A 126 43.06 -15.06 14.64
C ASP A 126 41.81 -15.92 14.36
N TRP A 127 41.92 -16.93 13.48
CA TRP A 127 40.86 -17.88 13.22
C TRP A 127 40.51 -18.75 14.40
N ARG A 128 41.53 -19.16 15.18
CA ARG A 128 41.31 -19.88 16.43
C ARG A 128 40.57 -18.99 17.45
N ASN A 129 40.99 -17.74 17.61
CA ASN A 129 40.33 -16.81 18.52
C ASN A 129 38.88 -16.56 18.12
N PHE A 130 38.61 -16.38 16.82
CA PHE A 130 37.25 -16.27 16.30
C PHE A 130 36.42 -17.51 16.63
N ALA A 131 36.94 -18.71 16.36
CA ALA A 131 36.22 -19.96 16.58
C ALA A 131 35.95 -20.22 18.08
N GLU A 132 36.92 -19.95 18.95
CA GLU A 132 36.74 -20.05 20.40
C GLU A 132 35.71 -19.02 20.90
N ALA A 133 35.73 -17.79 20.38
CA ALA A 133 34.76 -16.74 20.74
C ALA A 133 33.34 -17.05 20.27
N ALA A 134 33.16 -17.50 19.02
CA ALA A 134 31.86 -17.82 18.46
C ALA A 134 31.12 -18.93 19.24
N LEU A 135 31.86 -19.88 19.81
CA LEU A 135 31.34 -21.06 20.51
C LEU A 135 31.06 -20.83 22.01
N GLN A 136 31.43 -19.68 22.58
CA GLN A 136 31.17 -19.39 23.99
C GLN A 136 29.66 -19.41 24.28
N THR A 137 29.29 -19.79 25.50
CA THR A 137 27.88 -19.81 25.93
C THR A 137 27.43 -18.48 26.53
N THR A 138 28.37 -17.56 26.77
CA THR A 138 28.12 -16.21 27.30
C THR A 138 28.23 -15.17 26.18
N PRO A 139 27.44 -14.08 26.24
CA PRO A 139 27.68 -12.94 25.36
C PRO A 139 29.05 -12.28 25.63
N PRO A 140 29.69 -11.68 24.61
CA PRO A 140 29.29 -11.67 23.20
C PRO A 140 29.77 -12.94 22.46
N SER A 141 28.84 -13.70 21.88
CA SER A 141 29.16 -14.88 21.05
C SER A 141 28.00 -15.26 20.14
N VAL A 142 28.33 -15.90 19.01
CA VAL A 142 27.34 -16.39 18.04
C VAL A 142 26.36 -17.36 18.69
N ARG A 143 26.87 -18.31 19.47
CA ARG A 143 26.04 -19.33 20.13
C ARG A 143 25.07 -18.71 21.14
N ALA A 144 25.54 -17.77 21.97
CA ALA A 144 24.67 -17.12 22.94
C ALA A 144 23.62 -16.23 22.29
N ALA A 145 23.97 -15.54 21.19
CA ALA A 145 23.03 -14.70 20.45
C ALA A 145 21.93 -15.54 19.77
N LEU A 146 22.28 -16.65 19.12
CA LEU A 146 21.28 -17.58 18.55
C LEU A 146 20.31 -18.13 19.59
N GLU A 147 20.79 -18.44 20.80
CA GLU A 147 19.93 -18.88 21.89
C GLU A 147 18.95 -17.78 22.32
N ARG A 148 19.41 -16.53 22.43
CA ARG A 148 18.56 -15.40 22.81
C ARG A 148 17.54 -15.04 21.73
N VAL A 149 17.93 -15.03 20.45
CA VAL A 149 16.98 -14.89 19.33
C VAL A 149 15.88 -15.94 19.43
N HIS A 150 16.24 -17.21 19.66
CA HIS A 150 15.25 -18.26 19.80
C HIS A 150 14.32 -18.05 21.01
N GLN A 151 14.84 -17.63 22.16
CA GLN A 151 14.05 -17.37 23.36
C GLN A 151 13.04 -16.22 23.16
N ILE A 152 13.43 -15.20 22.38
CA ILE A 152 12.55 -14.06 22.05
C ILE A 152 11.47 -14.49 21.05
N VAL A 153 11.86 -15.16 19.96
CA VAL A 153 10.95 -15.50 18.85
C VAL A 153 10.01 -16.65 19.21
N ALA A 154 10.48 -17.64 19.98
CA ALA A 154 9.79 -18.91 20.21
C ALA A 154 9.08 -19.03 21.56
N LYS A 155 8.42 -17.95 21.99
CA LYS A 155 7.45 -17.95 23.10
C LYS A 155 6.19 -18.76 22.76
N ALA A 156 5.27 -18.92 23.72
CA ALA A 156 4.01 -19.62 23.49
C ALA A 156 3.20 -18.98 22.33
N PRO A 157 2.33 -19.72 21.61
CA PRO A 157 1.62 -19.22 20.42
C PRO A 157 0.81 -17.93 20.67
N ASP A 158 0.24 -17.82 21.87
CA ASP A 158 -0.60 -16.71 22.32
C ASP A 158 0.22 -15.46 22.68
N GLU A 159 1.52 -15.64 22.92
CA GLU A 159 2.53 -14.62 23.22
C GLU A 159 3.61 -14.55 22.13
N SER A 160 3.33 -15.09 20.93
CA SER A 160 4.34 -15.17 19.88
C SER A 160 4.82 -13.76 19.50
N PHE A 161 6.13 -13.64 19.25
CA PHE A 161 6.77 -12.39 18.84
C PHE A 161 6.05 -11.73 17.64
N TYR A 162 5.63 -12.54 16.66
CA TYR A 162 4.89 -12.07 15.49
C TYR A 162 3.54 -11.44 15.84
N ARG A 163 2.81 -11.92 16.87
CA ARG A 163 1.56 -11.29 17.32
C ARG A 163 1.80 -9.95 18.01
N HIS A 164 2.87 -9.82 18.79
CA HIS A 164 3.25 -8.54 19.41
C HIS A 164 3.55 -7.47 18.37
N VAL A 165 4.24 -7.81 17.27
CA VAL A 165 4.49 -6.90 16.14
C VAL A 165 3.18 -6.37 15.52
N LEU A 166 2.10 -7.14 15.57
CA LEU A 166 0.80 -6.73 15.02
C LEU A 166 0.00 -5.80 15.96
N GLN A 167 0.33 -5.70 17.24
CA GLN A 167 -0.40 -4.85 18.19
C GLN A 167 -0.32 -3.36 17.82
N ASP A 168 0.79 -2.93 17.19
CA ASP A 168 0.98 -1.58 16.65
C ASP A 168 0.73 -1.50 15.13
N GLY A 169 -0.03 -2.45 14.58
CA GLY A 169 -0.10 -2.71 13.14
C GLY A 169 -0.43 -1.48 12.27
N ASP A 170 -1.31 -0.59 12.72
CA ASP A 170 -1.61 0.64 11.97
C ASP A 170 -0.39 1.57 11.88
N ALA A 171 0.35 1.77 12.98
CA ALA A 171 1.56 2.59 12.98
C ALA A 171 2.66 1.96 12.10
N VAL A 172 2.81 0.63 12.15
CA VAL A 172 3.81 -0.08 11.36
C VAL A 172 3.45 -0.10 9.87
N MET A 173 2.17 -0.28 9.50
CA MET A 173 1.72 -0.11 8.11
C MET A 173 2.00 1.29 7.58
N CYS A 174 1.82 2.32 8.41
CA CYS A 174 2.05 3.72 8.02
C CYS A 174 3.53 4.01 7.70
N GLN A 175 4.45 3.48 8.49
CA GLN A 175 5.88 3.76 8.36
C GLN A 175 6.60 2.80 7.40
N GLY A 176 6.18 1.53 7.36
CA GLY A 176 6.91 0.45 6.70
C GLY A 176 6.63 0.29 5.20
N GLY A 177 5.56 0.89 4.67
CA GLY A 177 5.21 0.76 3.25
C GLY A 177 4.94 -0.69 2.82
N GLN A 178 4.49 -1.55 3.74
CA GLN A 178 4.18 -2.97 3.53
C GLN A 178 2.81 -3.27 4.15
N SER A 179 2.12 -4.30 3.65
CA SER A 179 0.99 -4.87 4.39
C SER A 179 1.50 -5.56 5.66
N LEU A 180 0.63 -5.74 6.66
CA LEU A 180 1.00 -6.47 7.88
C LEU A 180 1.43 -7.90 7.58
N GLN A 181 0.74 -8.58 6.66
CA GLN A 181 1.13 -9.92 6.25
C GLN A 181 2.53 -9.95 5.61
N GLN A 182 2.83 -8.98 4.73
CA GLN A 182 4.14 -8.86 4.10
C GLN A 182 5.23 -8.56 5.14
N LEU A 183 4.96 -7.69 6.11
CA LEU A 183 5.85 -7.39 7.21
C LEU A 183 6.25 -8.66 8.00
N ILE A 184 5.26 -9.44 8.44
CA ILE A 184 5.50 -10.68 9.20
C ILE A 184 6.31 -11.68 8.37
N PHE A 185 5.97 -11.82 7.09
CA PHE A 185 6.70 -12.72 6.18
C PHE A 185 8.17 -12.29 6.01
N ASN A 186 8.41 -10.99 5.79
CA ASN A 186 9.76 -10.45 5.65
C ASN A 186 10.56 -10.59 6.94
N LEU A 187 9.93 -10.35 8.09
CA LEU A 187 10.56 -10.51 9.40
C LEU A 187 10.94 -11.97 9.69
N TYR A 188 10.04 -12.91 9.37
CA TYR A 188 10.33 -14.33 9.42
C TYR A 188 11.54 -14.69 8.55
N THR A 189 11.54 -14.20 7.31
CA THR A 189 12.60 -14.44 6.32
C THR A 189 13.94 -13.92 6.80
N TYR A 190 13.96 -12.69 7.31
CA TYR A 190 15.16 -12.07 7.86
C TYR A 190 15.72 -12.84 9.05
N LEU A 191 14.88 -13.18 10.03
CA LEU A 191 15.30 -13.91 11.22
C LEU A 191 15.82 -15.31 10.89
N HIS A 192 15.25 -15.98 9.89
CA HIS A 192 15.79 -17.25 9.40
C HIS A 192 17.19 -17.09 8.81
N MET A 193 17.38 -16.07 7.97
CA MET A 193 18.68 -15.78 7.34
C MET A 193 19.77 -15.48 8.37
N VAL A 194 19.47 -14.64 9.36
CA VAL A 194 20.41 -14.32 10.46
C VAL A 194 20.78 -15.57 11.24
N GLN A 195 19.80 -16.43 11.55
CA GLN A 195 20.06 -17.69 12.26
C GLN A 195 20.88 -18.67 11.42
N LEU A 196 20.65 -18.74 10.10
CA LEU A 196 21.43 -19.58 9.18
C LEU A 196 22.89 -19.11 9.10
N LYS A 197 23.16 -17.79 9.04
CA LYS A 197 24.52 -17.22 9.14
C LYS A 197 25.19 -17.65 10.44
N GLY A 198 24.49 -17.54 11.57
CA GLY A 198 24.97 -17.98 12.88
C GLY A 198 25.30 -19.48 12.90
N TYR A 199 24.40 -20.32 12.41
CA TYR A 199 24.61 -21.76 12.28
C TYR A 199 25.87 -22.09 11.49
N VAL A 200 26.05 -21.46 10.32
CA VAL A 200 27.24 -21.64 9.46
C VAL A 200 28.52 -21.26 10.20
N MET A 201 28.54 -20.16 10.95
CA MET A 201 29.69 -19.75 11.75
C MET A 201 30.02 -20.75 12.86
N LEU A 202 29.01 -21.33 13.54
CA LEU A 202 29.24 -22.36 14.56
C LEU A 202 29.82 -23.64 13.97
N GLN A 203 29.27 -24.10 12.83
CA GLN A 203 29.74 -25.30 12.14
C GLN A 203 31.19 -25.12 11.65
N PHE A 204 31.50 -23.97 11.06
CA PHE A 204 32.87 -23.62 10.69
C PHE A 204 33.82 -23.67 11.90
N SER A 205 33.41 -23.07 13.02
CA SER A 205 34.23 -22.96 14.24
C SER A 205 34.59 -24.32 14.83
N TRP A 206 33.62 -25.25 14.92
CA TRP A 206 33.89 -26.62 15.37
C TRP A 206 34.80 -27.40 14.40
N MET A 207 34.55 -27.30 13.10
CA MET A 207 35.41 -27.94 12.09
C MET A 207 36.84 -27.43 12.18
N LEU A 208 37.03 -26.12 12.37
CA LEU A 208 38.35 -25.51 12.46
C LEU A 208 39.08 -25.94 13.74
N LEU A 209 38.43 -25.91 14.90
CA LEU A 209 39.05 -26.34 16.15
C LEU A 209 39.41 -27.83 16.14
N ARG A 210 38.62 -28.66 15.45
CA ARG A 210 38.97 -30.06 15.19
C ARG A 210 40.26 -30.18 14.38
N LEU A 211 40.39 -29.41 13.30
CA LEU A 211 41.62 -29.38 12.49
C LEU A 211 42.84 -28.91 13.28
N TYR A 212 42.65 -28.03 14.26
CA TYR A 212 43.70 -27.58 15.18
C TYR A 212 43.95 -28.54 16.35
N GLY A 213 43.33 -29.73 16.35
CA GLY A 213 43.55 -30.77 17.36
C GLY A 213 42.98 -30.45 18.74
N LYS A 214 41.97 -29.56 18.83
CA LYS A 214 41.37 -29.14 20.10
C LYS A 214 40.20 -30.01 20.57
N GLY A 215 39.69 -30.91 19.74
CA GLY A 215 38.59 -31.81 20.07
C GLY A 215 37.96 -32.49 18.86
N ASN A 216 37.07 -33.45 19.09
CA ASN A 216 36.34 -34.16 18.03
C ASN A 216 35.16 -33.33 17.50
N PHE A 217 34.38 -32.69 18.39
CA PHE A 217 33.28 -31.76 18.10
C PHE A 217 32.14 -32.28 17.20
N VAL A 218 32.17 -33.55 16.76
CA VAL A 218 31.13 -34.15 15.91
C VAL A 218 29.79 -34.22 16.65
N THR A 219 29.80 -34.62 17.92
CA THR A 219 28.58 -34.70 18.74
C THR A 219 27.97 -33.32 18.99
N GLU A 220 28.81 -32.33 19.30
CA GLU A 220 28.41 -30.94 19.54
C GLU A 220 27.81 -30.33 18.28
N SER A 221 28.46 -30.53 17.13
CA SER A 221 27.97 -30.11 15.81
C SER A 221 26.62 -30.75 15.47
N MET A 222 26.46 -32.06 15.68
CA MET A 222 25.22 -32.77 15.40
C MET A 222 24.08 -32.31 16.32
N ASN A 223 24.39 -32.06 17.60
CA ASN A 223 23.42 -31.50 18.55
C ASN A 223 22.96 -30.10 18.12
N GLU A 224 23.87 -29.25 17.66
CA GLU A 224 23.51 -27.91 17.19
C GLU A 224 22.72 -27.95 15.88
N LYS A 225 23.05 -28.87 14.96
CA LYS A 225 22.25 -29.14 13.76
C LYS A 225 20.80 -29.50 14.14
N ASN A 226 20.62 -30.45 15.05
CA ASN A 226 19.29 -30.86 15.50
C ASN A 226 18.53 -29.72 16.20
N LYS A 227 19.24 -28.87 16.96
CA LYS A 227 18.64 -27.66 17.54
C LYS A 227 18.20 -26.68 16.46
N PHE A 228 19.05 -26.39 15.48
CA PHE A 228 18.74 -25.48 14.37
C PHE A 228 17.45 -25.91 13.65
N TYR A 229 17.33 -27.18 13.24
CA TYR A 229 16.10 -27.69 12.60
C TYR A 229 14.87 -27.56 13.50
N LYS A 230 14.95 -27.96 14.77
CA LYS A 230 13.82 -27.82 15.71
C LYS A 230 13.39 -26.36 15.91
N ARG A 231 14.34 -25.43 15.94
CA ARG A 231 14.07 -23.99 16.08
C ARG A 231 13.40 -23.44 14.82
N PHE A 232 13.91 -23.83 13.66
CA PHE A 232 13.36 -23.50 12.36
C PHE A 232 11.90 -23.96 12.23
N ASP A 233 11.62 -25.24 12.45
CA ASP A 233 10.27 -25.81 12.34
C ASP A 233 9.29 -25.08 13.26
N LYS A 234 9.72 -24.80 14.50
CA LYS A 234 8.90 -24.07 15.47
C LYS A 234 8.63 -22.63 15.00
N GLN A 235 9.66 -21.91 14.55
CA GLN A 235 9.54 -20.54 14.04
C GLN A 235 8.62 -20.46 12.83
N MET A 236 8.80 -21.37 11.87
CA MET A 236 7.96 -21.50 10.68
C MET A 236 6.49 -21.67 11.06
N GLU A 237 6.19 -22.61 11.96
CA GLU A 237 4.81 -22.88 12.39
C GLU A 237 4.18 -21.66 13.08
N MET A 238 4.92 -20.95 13.94
CA MET A 238 4.42 -19.73 14.58
C MET A 238 4.17 -18.61 13.56
N ALA A 239 5.08 -18.40 12.61
CA ALA A 239 4.90 -17.40 11.56
C ALA A 239 3.69 -17.74 10.69
N ARG A 240 3.53 -19.02 10.31
CA ARG A 240 2.40 -19.52 9.52
C ARG A 240 1.05 -19.23 10.17
N GLN A 241 0.89 -19.59 11.45
CA GLN A 241 -0.35 -19.37 12.19
C GLN A 241 -0.74 -17.87 12.25
N VAL A 242 0.25 -16.99 12.35
CA VAL A 242 0.02 -15.54 12.34
C VAL A 242 -0.32 -15.06 10.93
N LEU A 243 0.42 -15.49 9.90
CA LEU A 243 0.21 -15.09 8.50
C LEU A 243 -1.18 -15.47 7.97
N GLU A 244 -1.71 -16.64 8.34
CA GLU A 244 -3.05 -17.11 7.93
C GLU A 244 -4.20 -16.21 8.41
N THR A 245 -3.99 -15.46 9.50
CA THR A 245 -5.01 -14.58 10.11
C THR A 245 -4.71 -13.09 9.93
N THR A 246 -3.55 -12.74 9.38
CA THR A 246 -3.10 -11.36 9.22
C THR A 246 -3.60 -10.77 7.91
N SER A 247 -4.08 -9.53 7.96
CA SER A 247 -4.53 -8.82 6.77
C SER A 247 -3.38 -8.57 5.79
N ASN A 248 -3.63 -8.86 4.51
CA ASN A 248 -2.77 -8.50 3.40
C ASN A 248 -3.15 -7.14 2.77
N GLU A 249 -4.10 -6.44 3.37
CA GLU A 249 -4.51 -5.11 2.92
C GLU A 249 -3.43 -4.08 3.26
N MET A 250 -3.18 -3.16 2.33
CA MET A 250 -2.27 -2.04 2.50
C MET A 250 -2.96 -0.77 2.00
N ARG A 251 -2.84 0.29 2.80
CA ARG A 251 -3.34 1.64 2.54
C ARG A 251 -2.26 2.65 2.87
N ARG A 252 -2.36 3.86 2.31
CA ARG A 252 -1.51 4.98 2.76
C ARG A 252 -2.14 5.67 3.96
N CYS A 253 -1.28 6.11 4.85
CA CYS A 253 -1.67 6.94 5.98
C CYS A 253 -1.66 8.41 5.61
N ASP A 254 -2.11 9.24 6.54
CA ASP A 254 -2.17 10.68 6.34
C ASP A 254 -0.77 11.25 6.15
N PRO A 255 -0.57 12.11 5.14
CA PRO A 255 0.71 12.76 4.95
C PRO A 255 0.95 13.75 6.09
N PRO A 256 2.21 14.07 6.43
CA PRO A 256 2.52 15.09 7.44
C PRO A 256 1.88 16.44 7.13
N LYS A 257 1.69 16.74 5.84
CA LYS A 257 1.03 17.94 5.35
C LYS A 257 0.18 17.60 4.13
N ASN A 258 -1.08 18.03 4.14
CA ASN A 258 -1.96 17.92 2.99
C ASN A 258 -1.71 19.10 2.02
N ILE A 259 -1.35 18.77 0.79
CA ILE A 259 -1.06 19.67 -0.33
C ILE A 259 -1.90 19.22 -1.54
N GLU A 260 -2.71 20.14 -2.09
CA GLU A 260 -3.53 19.87 -3.28
C GLU A 260 -2.63 19.62 -4.50
N GLY A 261 -2.93 18.59 -5.27
CA GLY A 261 -2.15 18.18 -6.44
C GLY A 261 -0.96 17.27 -6.12
N GLU A 262 -0.54 17.17 -4.85
CA GLU A 262 0.51 16.26 -4.40
C GLU A 262 -0.02 15.10 -3.54
N THR A 263 -0.90 15.41 -2.59
CA THR A 263 -1.43 14.44 -1.61
C THR A 263 -2.93 14.22 -1.73
N TYR A 264 -3.67 15.24 -2.14
CA TYR A 264 -5.09 15.13 -2.42
C TYR A 264 -5.49 15.92 -3.67
N ALA A 265 -6.67 15.61 -4.20
CA ALA A 265 -7.32 16.35 -5.26
C ALA A 265 -8.79 16.62 -4.89
N GLN A 266 -9.35 17.70 -5.42
CA GLN A 266 -10.74 18.08 -5.19
C GLN A 266 -11.57 17.90 -6.46
N ILE A 267 -12.82 17.47 -6.26
CA ILE A 267 -13.90 17.75 -7.19
C ILE A 267 -14.30 19.21 -6.99
N THR A 268 -14.44 19.98 -8.06
CA THR A 268 -14.73 21.41 -7.94
C THR A 268 -16.09 21.76 -8.53
N ARG A 269 -16.80 22.68 -7.86
CA ARG A 269 -18.07 23.25 -8.32
C ARG A 269 -19.18 22.25 -8.62
N LEU A 270 -19.24 21.14 -7.88
CA LEU A 270 -20.37 20.22 -7.89
C LEU A 270 -21.28 20.55 -6.71
N LEU A 271 -22.55 20.88 -7.00
CA LEU A 271 -23.58 21.23 -6.00
C LEU A 271 -23.22 22.41 -5.10
N GLN A 272 -22.61 23.46 -5.63
CA GLN A 272 -22.18 24.60 -4.81
C GLN A 272 -23.36 25.49 -4.39
N GLY A 273 -23.32 26.00 -3.16
CA GLY A 273 -24.26 27.03 -2.69
C GLY A 273 -24.33 28.21 -3.65
N TYR A 274 -25.55 28.64 -3.95
CA TYR A 274 -25.87 29.65 -4.94
C TYR A 274 -27.09 30.48 -4.53
N ILE A 275 -26.99 31.80 -4.61
CA ILE A 275 -28.09 32.71 -4.29
C ILE A 275 -28.80 33.10 -5.59
N GLN A 276 -30.13 32.94 -5.64
CA GLN A 276 -30.93 33.33 -6.80
C GLN A 276 -32.27 33.92 -6.38
N ASN A 277 -32.72 34.98 -7.08
CA ASN A 277 -34.05 35.53 -6.84
C ASN A 277 -35.13 34.69 -7.51
N GLU A 278 -36.29 34.55 -6.86
CA GLU A 278 -37.46 33.83 -7.38
C GLU A 278 -37.86 34.25 -8.80
N VAL A 279 -37.81 35.56 -9.08
CA VAL A 279 -38.18 36.15 -10.38
C VAL A 279 -37.36 35.61 -11.54
N ASP A 280 -36.13 35.15 -11.27
CA ASP A 280 -35.17 34.72 -12.29
C ASP A 280 -35.16 33.19 -12.47
N MET A 281 -35.90 32.45 -11.65
CA MET A 281 -35.93 30.98 -11.64
C MET A 281 -37.11 30.38 -12.42
N ASN A 282 -37.94 31.23 -13.01
CA ASN A 282 -39.08 30.83 -13.85
C ASN A 282 -39.14 31.68 -15.12
N GLY A 283 -39.78 31.14 -16.17
CA GLY A 283 -39.89 31.83 -17.46
C GLY A 283 -40.90 32.99 -17.47
N ASP A 284 -41.79 33.06 -16.48
CA ASP A 284 -42.85 34.07 -16.39
C ASP A 284 -42.40 35.35 -15.68
N GLU A 285 -41.14 35.40 -15.24
CA GLU A 285 -40.58 36.48 -14.42
C GLU A 285 -41.48 36.80 -13.20
N SER A 286 -41.99 35.77 -12.53
CA SER A 286 -42.95 35.91 -11.42
C SER A 286 -42.33 35.57 -10.06
N CYS A 287 -42.90 36.10 -8.98
CA CYS A 287 -42.56 35.77 -7.59
C CYS A 287 -43.78 35.21 -6.85
N SER A 288 -44.63 34.47 -7.57
CA SER A 288 -45.90 33.95 -7.05
C SER A 288 -45.70 32.76 -6.10
N GLU A 289 -44.54 32.13 -6.19
CA GLU A 289 -44.17 30.96 -5.40
C GLU A 289 -43.33 31.37 -4.18
N ASN A 290 -42.67 30.40 -3.55
CA ASN A 290 -41.68 30.65 -2.51
C ASN A 290 -40.39 29.87 -2.83
N CYS A 291 -39.31 30.13 -2.10
CA CYS A 291 -38.04 29.45 -2.35
C CYS A 291 -38.11 27.91 -2.31
N ALA A 292 -38.94 27.32 -1.44
CA ALA A 292 -39.05 25.86 -1.31
C ALA A 292 -39.75 25.20 -2.51
N TYR A 293 -40.54 25.95 -3.28
CA TYR A 293 -41.12 25.48 -4.55
C TYR A 293 -40.04 25.08 -5.56
N TYR A 294 -38.93 25.82 -5.59
CA TYR A 294 -37.81 25.63 -6.52
C TYR A 294 -36.87 24.49 -6.08
N SER A 295 -37.41 23.27 -5.96
CA SER A 295 -36.63 22.05 -5.74
C SER A 295 -35.77 21.68 -6.95
N TYR A 296 -36.23 22.03 -8.16
CA TYR A 296 -35.50 21.92 -9.42
C TYR A 296 -35.89 23.09 -10.33
N ALA A 297 -34.91 23.91 -10.71
CA ALA A 297 -35.09 25.11 -11.52
C ALA A 297 -33.87 25.37 -12.42
N LYS A 298 -33.95 26.41 -13.23
CA LYS A 298 -32.84 26.96 -14.01
C LYS A 298 -32.89 28.47 -13.94
N GLN A 299 -31.77 29.12 -14.20
CA GLN A 299 -31.75 30.56 -14.39
C GLN A 299 -32.36 30.90 -15.76
N HIS A 300 -33.48 31.60 -15.78
CA HIS A 300 -34.18 32.03 -17.01
C HIS A 300 -33.76 33.43 -17.45
N GLY A 301 -33.34 34.28 -16.50
CA GLY A 301 -33.00 35.66 -16.78
C GLY A 301 -32.17 36.31 -15.67
N CYS A 302 -32.10 37.64 -15.75
CA CYS A 302 -31.56 38.47 -14.67
C CYS A 302 -32.35 39.79 -14.63
N PHE A 303 -33.49 39.74 -13.94
CA PHE A 303 -34.46 40.82 -13.89
C PHE A 303 -33.80 42.11 -13.39
N LYS A 304 -33.89 43.16 -14.21
CA LYS A 304 -33.32 44.49 -13.96
C LYS A 304 -31.85 44.49 -13.55
N ASN A 305 -31.05 43.52 -14.01
CA ASN A 305 -29.64 43.39 -13.63
C ASN A 305 -29.43 43.41 -12.09
N GLY A 306 -30.25 42.64 -11.37
CA GLY A 306 -30.15 42.46 -9.92
C GLY A 306 -28.86 41.77 -9.47
N PHE A 307 -28.88 41.07 -8.34
CA PHE A 307 -27.67 40.43 -7.82
C PHE A 307 -27.08 39.39 -8.79
N CYS A 308 -27.91 38.71 -9.58
CA CYS A 308 -27.51 37.81 -10.67
C CYS A 308 -26.50 38.42 -11.67
N ALA A 309 -26.49 39.74 -11.88
CA ALA A 309 -25.55 40.41 -12.77
C ALA A 309 -24.19 40.68 -12.11
N ARG A 310 -24.10 40.57 -10.77
CA ARG A 310 -22.90 40.88 -9.96
C ARG A 310 -22.16 39.64 -9.49
N GLN A 311 -22.76 38.46 -9.66
CA GLN A 311 -22.17 37.17 -9.31
C GLN A 311 -21.97 36.29 -10.55
N PRO A 312 -21.11 35.26 -10.49
CA PRO A 312 -21.05 34.25 -11.54
C PRO A 312 -22.41 33.53 -11.66
N SER A 313 -22.96 33.45 -12.87
CA SER A 313 -24.23 32.77 -13.13
C SER A 313 -24.17 31.27 -12.82
N CYS A 314 -25.35 30.67 -12.62
CA CYS A 314 -25.52 29.22 -12.64
C CYS A 314 -26.19 28.83 -13.98
N THR A 315 -25.39 28.39 -14.93
CA THR A 315 -25.82 27.99 -16.28
C THR A 315 -26.40 26.57 -16.35
N GLY A 316 -26.23 25.80 -15.28
CA GLY A 316 -26.74 24.44 -15.13
C GLY A 316 -28.10 24.39 -14.44
N ARG A 317 -28.22 23.50 -13.46
CA ARG A 317 -29.45 23.32 -12.66
C ARG A 317 -29.32 24.05 -11.34
N ILE A 318 -30.42 24.65 -10.90
CA ILE A 318 -30.61 25.21 -9.57
C ILE A 318 -31.48 24.21 -8.80
N LEU A 319 -31.01 23.78 -7.63
CA LEU A 319 -31.57 22.64 -6.90
C LEU A 319 -31.81 23.00 -5.43
N ASN A 320 -32.84 22.40 -4.84
CA ASN A 320 -33.13 22.43 -3.39
C ASN A 320 -33.01 23.83 -2.77
N CYS A 321 -33.71 24.79 -3.37
CA CYS A 321 -33.76 26.15 -2.84
C CYS A 321 -34.48 26.22 -1.49
N GLN A 322 -33.99 27.11 -0.62
CA GLN A 322 -34.60 27.41 0.68
C GLN A 322 -34.53 28.91 0.97
N PHE A 323 -35.56 29.40 1.66
CA PHE A 323 -35.57 30.75 2.20
C PHE A 323 -34.83 30.74 3.55
N VAL A 324 -33.98 31.74 3.77
CA VAL A 324 -33.24 31.90 5.03
C VAL A 324 -33.56 33.24 5.68
N ASP A 325 -33.38 34.33 4.93
CA ASP A 325 -33.83 35.68 5.28
C ASP A 325 -33.98 36.52 4.00
N ALA A 326 -34.71 37.63 4.10
CA ALA A 326 -34.97 38.56 3.01
C ALA A 326 -33.70 39.31 2.57
N ASP A 327 -32.91 39.76 3.55
CA ASP A 327 -31.80 40.68 3.32
C ASP A 327 -30.48 40.08 3.83
N MET A 328 -29.42 40.24 3.03
CA MET A 328 -28.12 39.63 3.31
C MET A 328 -26.92 40.40 2.75
N GLY A 329 -25.81 40.32 3.46
CA GLY A 329 -24.48 40.67 2.99
C GLY A 329 -23.75 39.46 2.43
N VAL A 330 -23.37 39.51 1.16
CA VAL A 330 -22.64 38.43 0.47
C VAL A 330 -21.21 38.84 0.22
N CYS A 331 -20.26 38.01 0.69
CA CYS A 331 -18.87 38.16 0.32
C CYS A 331 -18.53 37.25 -0.86
N LEU A 332 -18.39 37.83 -2.06
CA LEU A 332 -17.97 37.08 -3.24
C LEU A 332 -16.50 36.69 -3.16
N SER A 333 -16.18 35.50 -3.65
CA SER A 333 -14.80 35.04 -3.79
C SER A 333 -14.06 35.76 -4.92
N ASP A 334 -12.72 35.68 -4.88
CA ASP A 334 -11.88 36.30 -5.90
C ASP A 334 -11.97 35.61 -7.27
N ILE A 335 -11.59 36.35 -8.32
CA ILE A 335 -11.59 35.82 -9.69
C ILE A 335 -10.59 34.67 -9.75
N GLY A 336 -11.00 33.52 -10.29
CA GLY A 336 -10.18 32.32 -10.35
C GLY A 336 -10.35 31.38 -9.14
N SER A 337 -11.04 31.81 -8.09
CA SER A 337 -11.40 30.92 -6.98
C SER A 337 -12.31 29.77 -7.45
N THR A 338 -12.12 28.61 -6.83
CA THR A 338 -13.04 27.47 -6.99
C THR A 338 -14.38 27.74 -6.32
N ARG A 339 -14.44 28.68 -5.37
CA ARG A 339 -15.64 29.08 -4.59
C ARG A 339 -16.39 30.24 -5.27
N ARG A 340 -17.70 30.38 -4.98
CA ARG A 340 -18.51 31.55 -5.34
C ARG A 340 -18.54 32.57 -4.21
N TYR A 341 -18.68 32.09 -2.98
CA TYR A 341 -18.77 32.92 -1.79
C TYR A 341 -17.69 32.53 -0.77
N ASN A 342 -17.18 33.52 -0.04
CA ASN A 342 -16.36 33.27 1.14
C ASN A 342 -17.25 33.07 2.37
N TRP A 343 -18.27 33.91 2.52
CA TRP A 343 -19.28 33.83 3.56
C TRP A 343 -20.53 34.64 3.15
N ILE A 344 -21.66 34.35 3.79
CA ILE A 344 -22.93 35.09 3.66
C ILE A 344 -23.42 35.43 5.07
N GLN A 345 -23.86 36.66 5.28
CA GLN A 345 -24.39 37.11 6.57
C GLN A 345 -25.79 37.69 6.38
N TYR A 346 -26.77 37.11 7.06
CA TYR A 346 -28.16 37.58 7.04
C TYR A 346 -28.38 38.64 8.14
N GLU A 347 -29.39 39.49 7.96
CA GLU A 347 -29.72 40.54 8.93
C GLU A 347 -30.16 39.99 10.30
N ASN A 348 -30.79 38.81 10.35
CA ASN A 348 -31.10 38.12 11.60
C ASN A 348 -29.87 37.65 12.40
N GLY A 349 -28.65 37.90 11.91
CA GLY A 349 -27.39 37.56 12.55
C GLY A 349 -26.83 36.19 12.16
N ARG A 350 -27.58 35.34 11.44
CA ARG A 350 -27.10 34.05 10.93
C ARG A 350 -26.00 34.28 9.90
N THR A 351 -24.90 33.55 10.04
CA THR A 351 -23.77 33.59 9.10
C THR A 351 -23.53 32.21 8.55
N LEU A 352 -23.40 32.11 7.22
CA LEU A 352 -22.99 30.91 6.50
C LEU A 352 -21.52 31.05 6.13
N GLY A 353 -20.70 30.05 6.47
CA GLY A 353 -19.26 30.13 6.31
C GLY A 353 -18.57 30.94 7.42
N LYS A 354 -17.26 31.13 7.26
CA LYS A 354 -16.42 31.82 8.25
C LYS A 354 -16.29 33.30 7.89
N ARG A 355 -16.90 34.19 8.69
CA ARG A 355 -16.82 35.63 8.50
C ARG A 355 -15.37 36.09 8.62
N GLY A 356 -14.89 36.77 7.59
CA GLY A 356 -13.55 37.34 7.54
C GLY A 356 -13.56 38.68 6.81
N THR A 357 -12.37 39.17 6.47
CA THR A 357 -12.25 40.35 5.61
C THR A 357 -12.85 40.07 4.23
N CYS A 358 -13.50 41.06 3.64
CA CYS A 358 -14.14 40.92 2.34
C CYS A 358 -13.80 42.08 1.41
N SER A 359 -13.17 41.77 0.28
CA SER A 359 -12.85 42.73 -0.78
C SER A 359 -14.04 43.01 -1.71
N LYS A 360 -14.94 42.03 -1.88
CA LYS A 360 -16.08 42.08 -2.81
C LYS A 360 -17.41 41.89 -2.11
N TYR A 361 -17.70 42.81 -1.20
CA TYR A 361 -18.93 42.81 -0.43
C TYR A 361 -20.11 43.31 -1.27
N ASN A 362 -21.22 42.60 -1.23
CA ASN A 362 -22.47 42.98 -1.89
C ASN A 362 -23.62 42.93 -0.89
N VAL A 363 -24.47 43.96 -0.93
CA VAL A 363 -25.76 43.97 -0.24
C VAL A 363 -26.82 43.43 -1.20
N VAL A 364 -27.61 42.49 -0.72
CA VAL A 364 -28.63 41.77 -1.50
C VAL A 364 -29.94 41.82 -0.72
N ASP A 365 -30.87 42.63 -1.23
CA ASP A 365 -32.13 42.93 -0.57
C ASP A 365 -33.31 42.33 -1.36
N SER A 366 -34.22 41.65 -0.67
CA SER A 366 -35.48 41.22 -1.27
C SER A 366 -36.43 42.41 -1.45
N TRP A 367 -37.42 42.30 -2.33
CA TRP A 367 -38.21 43.45 -2.74
C TRP A 367 -39.66 43.11 -3.06
N TRP A 368 -40.52 44.12 -3.00
CA TRP A 368 -41.95 43.99 -3.30
C TRP A 368 -42.27 44.43 -4.73
N ARG A 369 -42.95 43.56 -5.48
CA ARG A 369 -43.60 43.89 -6.74
C ARG A 369 -45.05 44.27 -6.48
N TRP A 370 -45.42 45.47 -6.92
CA TRP A 370 -46.79 46.03 -6.80
C TRP A 370 -47.38 45.97 -5.38
N LEU A 371 -46.54 46.02 -4.33
CA LEU A 371 -46.91 45.97 -2.90
C LEU A 371 -47.65 44.70 -2.44
N VAL A 372 -47.82 43.69 -3.31
CA VAL A 372 -48.57 42.47 -3.00
C VAL A 372 -47.77 41.19 -3.18
N LEU A 373 -46.68 41.25 -3.96
CA LEU A 373 -45.86 40.09 -4.28
C LEU A 373 -44.43 40.31 -3.81
N HIS A 374 -43.96 39.49 -2.88
CA HIS A 374 -42.59 39.58 -2.37
C HIS A 374 -41.65 38.71 -3.21
N CYS A 375 -40.60 39.28 -3.74
CA CYS A 375 -39.59 38.60 -4.54
C CYS A 375 -38.36 38.34 -3.68
N SER A 376 -38.27 37.13 -3.13
CA SER A 376 -37.22 36.79 -2.17
C SER A 376 -35.95 36.29 -2.87
N TYR A 377 -34.80 36.49 -2.24
CA TYR A 377 -33.58 35.77 -2.60
C TYR A 377 -33.51 34.42 -1.89
N CYS A 378 -33.32 33.37 -2.67
CA CYS A 378 -33.26 32.00 -2.21
C CYS A 378 -31.81 31.52 -2.15
N PHE A 379 -31.48 30.73 -1.13
CA PHE A 379 -30.24 29.96 -1.08
C PHE A 379 -30.51 28.58 -1.68
N CYS A 380 -29.78 28.22 -2.73
CA CYS A 380 -29.95 27.01 -3.51
C CYS A 380 -28.60 26.30 -3.72
N LEU A 381 -28.61 25.16 -4.40
CA LEU A 381 -27.41 24.50 -4.91
C LEU A 381 -27.35 24.66 -6.43
N CYS A 382 -26.17 24.97 -6.95
CA CYS A 382 -25.89 25.05 -8.37
C CYS A 382 -25.13 23.81 -8.85
N ASP A 383 -25.72 23.11 -9.80
CA ASP A 383 -25.10 21.98 -10.51
C ASP A 383 -24.79 22.36 -11.95
N GLU A 384 -23.57 22.86 -12.22
CA GLU A 384 -23.16 23.26 -13.56
C GLU A 384 -21.81 22.67 -14.01
N PRO A 385 -21.74 22.03 -15.19
CA PRO A 385 -20.46 21.77 -15.83
C PRO A 385 -19.86 23.08 -16.36
N GLY A 386 -18.54 23.14 -16.46
CA GLY A 386 -17.88 24.31 -17.02
C GLY A 386 -16.37 24.29 -16.79
N ARG A 387 -15.67 25.35 -17.19
CA ARG A 387 -14.19 25.45 -17.11
C ARG A 387 -13.62 25.42 -15.70
N HIS A 388 -14.43 25.74 -14.70
CA HIS A 388 -14.03 25.76 -13.28
C HIS A 388 -14.53 24.53 -12.50
N SER A 389 -15.25 23.63 -13.17
CA SER A 389 -15.80 22.43 -12.54
C SER A 389 -15.10 21.18 -13.04
N ASP A 390 -14.21 20.67 -12.22
CA ASP A 390 -13.47 19.43 -12.42
C ASP A 390 -14.22 18.32 -11.70
N ARG A 391 -15.08 17.63 -12.45
CA ARG A 391 -16.11 16.72 -11.93
C ARG A 391 -16.18 15.41 -12.72
N TYR A 392 -15.04 15.01 -13.27
CA TYR A 392 -14.97 13.97 -14.28
C TYR A 392 -14.11 12.81 -13.78
N PHE A 393 -14.56 11.58 -14.02
CA PHE A 393 -13.79 10.36 -13.75
C PHE A 393 -13.54 9.60 -15.04
N SER A 394 -12.31 9.17 -15.28
CA SER A 394 -11.98 8.32 -16.42
C SER A 394 -12.55 6.92 -16.22
N LEU A 395 -13.21 6.39 -17.27
CA LEU A 395 -13.70 5.02 -17.34
C LEU A 395 -12.75 4.11 -18.15
N ARG A 396 -11.72 4.71 -18.79
CA ARG A 396 -10.72 3.97 -19.55
C ARG A 396 -9.85 3.11 -18.62
N PRO A 397 -9.55 1.85 -18.98
CA PRO A 397 -8.77 0.96 -18.15
C PRO A 397 -7.31 1.35 -18.08
N SER A 398 -6.72 1.15 -16.90
CA SER A 398 -5.28 1.20 -16.67
C SER A 398 -4.77 -0.23 -16.49
N SER A 399 -4.14 -0.79 -17.53
CA SER A 399 -3.64 -2.17 -17.56
C SER A 399 -2.12 -2.24 -17.66
N SER A 400 -1.54 -3.23 -16.99
CA SER A 400 -0.11 -3.53 -17.04
C SER A 400 0.26 -4.13 -18.39
N ASN A 401 1.56 -4.05 -18.72
CA ASN A 401 2.11 -4.60 -19.94
C ASN A 401 2.28 -6.12 -19.85
N THR A 402 1.15 -6.83 -19.88
CA THR A 402 1.10 -8.30 -19.71
C THR A 402 1.85 -9.09 -20.79
N THR A 403 2.11 -8.51 -21.97
CA THR A 403 2.93 -9.14 -23.02
C THR A 403 4.41 -9.26 -22.60
N PHE A 404 4.88 -8.37 -21.73
CA PHE A 404 6.20 -8.42 -21.11
C PHE A 404 6.16 -9.00 -19.70
N ASN A 405 5.17 -9.87 -19.42
CA ASN A 405 5.01 -10.55 -18.14
C ASN A 405 4.92 -9.60 -16.93
N LYS A 406 4.39 -8.39 -17.12
CA LYS A 406 4.24 -7.42 -16.04
C LYS A 406 2.88 -7.48 -15.37
N VAL A 407 2.88 -7.33 -14.06
CA VAL A 407 1.68 -7.28 -13.20
C VAL A 407 1.60 -5.94 -12.46
N VAL A 408 0.44 -5.63 -11.91
CA VAL A 408 0.25 -4.42 -11.10
C VAL A 408 0.92 -4.63 -9.74
N THR A 409 1.71 -3.63 -9.32
CA THR A 409 2.41 -3.59 -8.02
C THR A 409 1.99 -2.40 -7.17
N GLY A 410 1.14 -1.51 -7.68
CA GLY A 410 0.67 -0.35 -6.93
C GLY A 410 -0.44 0.38 -7.66
N VAL A 411 -1.24 1.14 -6.92
CA VAL A 411 -2.38 1.90 -7.43
C VAL A 411 -2.41 3.29 -6.79
N ARG A 412 -2.86 4.30 -7.55
CA ARG A 412 -3.19 5.63 -7.02
C ARG A 412 -4.26 6.29 -7.86
N PHE A 413 -4.92 7.32 -7.31
CA PHE A 413 -5.63 8.29 -8.13
C PHE A 413 -4.66 9.32 -8.70
N ALA A 414 -4.94 9.82 -9.89
CA ALA A 414 -4.21 10.92 -10.51
C ALA A 414 -5.18 11.87 -11.21
N LYS A 415 -5.05 13.17 -10.95
CA LYS A 415 -5.84 14.20 -11.64
C LYS A 415 -5.07 14.69 -12.88
N ARG A 416 -5.58 14.44 -14.08
CA ARG A 416 -5.00 14.91 -15.34
C ARG A 416 -6.11 15.28 -16.32
N ASN A 417 -5.90 16.37 -17.06
CA ASN A 417 -6.89 16.91 -18.00
C ASN A 417 -8.26 17.11 -17.34
N ARG A 418 -8.26 17.58 -16.08
CA ARG A 418 -9.46 17.84 -15.25
C ARG A 418 -10.27 16.60 -14.87
N MET A 419 -9.75 15.42 -15.17
CA MET A 419 -10.34 14.11 -14.86
C MET A 419 -9.53 13.41 -13.78
N ILE A 420 -10.23 12.65 -12.93
CA ILE A 420 -9.63 11.71 -12.00
C ILE A 420 -9.46 10.36 -12.71
N HIS A 421 -8.24 9.84 -12.69
CA HIS A 421 -7.88 8.56 -13.29
C HIS A 421 -7.41 7.59 -12.20
N LEU A 422 -7.70 6.31 -12.36
CA LEU A 422 -6.94 5.26 -11.70
C LEU A 422 -5.61 5.08 -12.46
N GLN A 423 -4.50 5.17 -11.74
CA GLN A 423 -3.15 4.96 -12.26
C GLN A 423 -2.52 3.77 -11.57
N ILE A 424 -1.77 2.96 -12.33
CA ILE A 424 -1.09 1.77 -11.82
C ILE A 424 0.43 1.90 -11.89
N GLN A 425 1.09 1.21 -10.97
CA GLN A 425 2.48 0.84 -11.07
C GLN A 425 2.56 -0.61 -11.55
N GLU A 426 3.52 -0.91 -12.44
CA GLU A 426 3.75 -2.25 -12.93
C GLU A 426 5.19 -2.71 -12.69
N GLY A 427 5.39 -4.02 -12.57
CA GLY A 427 6.70 -4.67 -12.51
C GLY A 427 6.66 -6.05 -13.17
N GLU A 428 7.79 -6.50 -13.70
CA GLU A 428 7.95 -7.84 -14.28
C GLU A 428 7.85 -8.90 -13.19
N LEU A 429 6.94 -9.86 -13.40
CA LEU A 429 6.72 -11.00 -12.53
C LEU A 429 7.86 -12.01 -12.68
N LEU A 430 8.34 -12.50 -11.55
CA LEU A 430 9.38 -13.51 -11.42
C LEU A 430 8.78 -14.78 -10.77
N PRO A 431 9.53 -15.90 -10.78
CA PRO A 431 9.16 -17.11 -10.05
C PRO A 431 8.66 -16.84 -8.63
N HIS A 432 7.68 -17.64 -8.19
CA HIS A 432 7.12 -17.62 -6.84
C HIS A 432 6.54 -16.28 -6.40
N GLY A 433 6.04 -15.48 -7.35
CA GLY A 433 5.43 -14.18 -7.05
C GLY A 433 6.45 -13.08 -6.75
N GLY A 434 7.74 -13.28 -7.05
CA GLY A 434 8.72 -12.19 -6.98
C GLY A 434 8.45 -11.10 -8.02
N ILE A 435 8.98 -9.90 -7.77
CA ILE A 435 8.99 -8.79 -8.74
C ILE A 435 10.42 -8.35 -8.99
N ASN A 436 10.77 -8.18 -10.26
CA ASN A 436 12.01 -7.55 -10.66
C ASN A 436 11.95 -6.05 -10.29
N GLN A 437 12.59 -5.66 -9.18
CA GLN A 437 12.53 -4.29 -8.65
C GLN A 437 13.04 -3.24 -9.65
N ASN A 438 13.98 -3.61 -10.53
CA ASN A 438 14.52 -2.70 -11.56
C ASN A 438 13.54 -2.43 -12.71
N SER A 439 12.49 -3.23 -12.83
CA SER A 439 11.47 -3.07 -13.89
C SER A 439 10.26 -2.25 -13.43
N VAL A 440 10.22 -1.86 -12.15
CA VAL A 440 9.08 -1.21 -11.51
C VAL A 440 8.93 0.21 -12.03
N SER A 441 7.75 0.55 -12.55
CA SER A 441 7.48 1.88 -13.10
C SER A 441 5.99 2.22 -13.08
N TRP A 442 5.67 3.50 -12.90
CA TRP A 442 4.29 4.00 -13.01
C TRP A 442 3.90 4.11 -14.48
N ARG A 443 2.74 3.56 -14.85
CA ARG A 443 2.17 3.70 -16.19
C ARG A 443 1.53 5.08 -16.32
N PRO A 444 1.76 5.81 -17.41
CA PRO A 444 1.06 7.07 -17.63
C PRO A 444 -0.46 6.81 -17.74
N VAL A 445 -1.26 7.70 -17.16
CA VAL A 445 -2.71 7.66 -17.36
C VAL A 445 -3.05 7.99 -18.82
N PRO A 446 -4.18 7.48 -19.35
CA PRO A 446 -4.62 7.81 -20.70
C PRO A 446 -4.69 9.33 -20.91
N ASP A 447 -4.06 9.81 -21.97
CA ASP A 447 -4.02 11.23 -22.30
C ASP A 447 -5.13 11.57 -23.28
N PHE A 448 -6.26 12.02 -22.74
CA PHE A 448 -7.41 12.50 -23.49
C PHE A 448 -8.12 13.61 -22.70
N ARG A 449 -9.01 14.34 -23.36
CA ARG A 449 -9.80 15.44 -22.79
C ARG A 449 -11.28 15.21 -23.05
N ILE A 450 -12.12 15.82 -22.22
CA ILE A 450 -13.58 15.74 -22.33
C ILE A 450 -14.14 16.38 -23.61
N ASP A 451 -13.36 17.24 -24.28
CA ASP A 451 -13.70 17.96 -25.50
C ASP A 451 -13.11 17.33 -26.77
N ASP A 452 -12.42 16.20 -26.65
CA ASP A 452 -11.86 15.49 -27.80
C ASP A 452 -12.99 14.84 -28.65
N PRO A 453 -12.90 14.84 -30.00
CA PRO A 453 -14.00 14.41 -30.87
C PRO A 453 -14.50 12.97 -30.68
N ASP A 454 -13.60 12.05 -30.32
CA ASP A 454 -13.89 10.61 -30.17
C ASP A 454 -14.13 10.17 -28.72
N VAL A 455 -14.27 11.14 -27.80
CA VAL A 455 -14.44 10.88 -26.37
C VAL A 455 -15.89 11.13 -25.96
N LYS A 456 -16.50 10.16 -25.26
CA LYS A 456 -17.92 10.22 -24.88
C LYS A 456 -18.15 10.04 -23.38
N ASP A 457 -19.02 10.88 -22.81
CA ASP A 457 -19.53 10.72 -21.45
C ASP A 457 -20.34 9.41 -21.31
N GLY A 458 -20.15 8.71 -20.20
CA GLY A 458 -20.67 7.36 -19.93
C GLY A 458 -19.91 6.22 -20.62
N VAL A 459 -18.93 6.51 -21.49
CA VAL A 459 -18.11 5.50 -22.20
C VAL A 459 -16.64 5.63 -21.85
N ASP A 460 -16.05 6.81 -22.11
CA ASP A 460 -14.63 7.08 -21.86
C ASP A 460 -14.39 7.76 -20.51
N TYR A 461 -15.34 8.59 -20.09
CA TYR A 461 -15.35 9.27 -18.81
C TYR A 461 -16.78 9.37 -18.29
N HIS A 462 -16.93 9.74 -17.02
CA HIS A 462 -18.21 10.01 -16.37
C HIS A 462 -18.23 11.43 -15.80
N THR A 463 -19.26 12.20 -16.12
CA THR A 463 -19.52 13.51 -15.49
C THR A 463 -20.41 13.36 -14.26
N LEU A 464 -19.90 13.80 -13.10
CA LEU A 464 -20.71 13.87 -11.89
C LEU A 464 -21.81 14.94 -12.04
N SER A 465 -23.00 14.61 -11.56
CA SER A 465 -24.19 15.48 -11.55
C SER A 465 -25.00 15.24 -10.28
N TRP A 466 -26.02 16.05 -10.01
CA TRP A 466 -26.96 15.78 -8.94
C TRP A 466 -27.48 14.33 -8.99
N GLU A 467 -27.86 13.82 -10.15
CA GLU A 467 -28.47 12.48 -10.22
C GLU A 467 -27.43 11.34 -10.24
N SER A 468 -26.16 11.62 -10.53
CA SER A 468 -25.13 10.57 -10.67
C SER A 468 -23.81 11.03 -10.10
N ARG A 469 -23.66 10.82 -8.80
CA ARG A 469 -22.51 11.25 -7.98
C ARG A 469 -22.08 10.26 -6.91
N ALA A 470 -22.56 9.02 -7.00
CA ALA A 470 -22.18 7.96 -6.08
C ALA A 470 -20.87 7.30 -6.53
N LEU A 471 -20.05 6.93 -5.56
CA LEU A 471 -18.84 6.13 -5.71
C LEU A 471 -18.96 4.93 -4.78
N ASP A 472 -18.86 3.74 -5.35
CA ASP A 472 -18.86 2.50 -4.60
C ASP A 472 -17.55 2.32 -3.83
N LEU A 473 -17.67 1.94 -2.56
CA LEU A 473 -16.59 1.66 -1.65
C LEU A 473 -16.47 0.14 -1.50
N ASP A 474 -15.75 -0.48 -2.44
CA ASP A 474 -15.64 -1.94 -2.55
C ASP A 474 -14.20 -2.42 -2.43
N ASP A 475 -14.10 -3.66 -1.95
CA ASP A 475 -12.89 -4.48 -2.00
C ASP A 475 -13.05 -5.57 -3.05
N VAL A 476 -12.36 -5.41 -4.18
CA VAL A 476 -12.34 -6.40 -5.26
C VAL A 476 -11.18 -7.35 -5.04
N LYS A 477 -11.47 -8.47 -4.37
CA LYS A 477 -10.51 -9.56 -4.13
C LYS A 477 -10.51 -10.53 -5.32
N LEU A 478 -9.33 -10.86 -5.83
CA LEU A 478 -9.20 -11.77 -6.96
C LEU A 478 -9.25 -13.24 -6.48
N PRO A 479 -9.75 -14.16 -7.33
CA PRO A 479 -9.70 -15.58 -7.05
C PRO A 479 -8.27 -16.11 -6.85
N PRO A 480 -8.09 -17.29 -6.21
CA PRO A 480 -6.79 -17.93 -6.11
C PRO A 480 -6.11 -18.10 -7.48
N LYS A 481 -4.79 -17.92 -7.55
CA LYS A 481 -3.97 -18.00 -8.78
C LYS A 481 -4.24 -16.91 -9.83
N CYS A 482 -5.01 -15.88 -9.49
CA CYS A 482 -5.10 -14.63 -10.25
C CYS A 482 -4.16 -13.58 -9.68
N LEU A 483 -3.52 -12.80 -10.55
CA LEU A 483 -2.84 -11.56 -10.20
C LEU A 483 -3.54 -10.38 -10.86
N LEU A 484 -3.45 -9.22 -10.21
CA LEU A 484 -3.99 -7.97 -10.72
C LEU A 484 -3.15 -7.50 -11.91
N THR A 485 -3.77 -7.33 -13.06
CA THR A 485 -3.13 -6.80 -14.28
C THR A 485 -3.78 -5.54 -14.80
N GLY A 486 -4.82 -5.04 -14.16
CA GLY A 486 -5.43 -3.78 -14.53
C GLY A 486 -6.54 -3.36 -13.58
N VAL A 487 -6.88 -2.09 -13.63
CA VAL A 487 -7.98 -1.49 -12.86
C VAL A 487 -8.74 -0.52 -13.74
N ARG A 488 -10.05 -0.37 -13.49
CA ARG A 488 -10.87 0.65 -14.12
C ARG A 488 -12.05 1.02 -13.23
N LEU A 489 -12.61 2.19 -13.49
CA LEU A 489 -13.95 2.51 -13.02
C LEU A 489 -14.92 2.23 -14.17
N ARG A 490 -16.10 1.72 -13.84
CA ARG A 490 -17.23 1.64 -14.76
C ARG A 490 -18.45 2.30 -14.14
N LYS A 491 -19.45 2.53 -14.97
CA LYS A 491 -20.76 2.97 -14.51
C LYS A 491 -21.62 1.75 -14.17
N LEU A 492 -22.19 1.70 -12.97
CA LEU A 492 -23.21 0.74 -12.56
C LEU A 492 -24.43 1.53 -12.08
N GLY A 493 -25.44 1.68 -12.94
CA GLY A 493 -26.53 2.62 -12.69
C GLY A 493 -26.01 4.06 -12.65
N ASP A 494 -26.20 4.75 -11.54
CA ASP A 494 -25.72 6.10 -11.26
C ASP A 494 -24.42 6.15 -10.43
N HIS A 495 -23.84 4.98 -10.14
CA HIS A 495 -22.63 4.80 -9.34
C HIS A 495 -21.38 4.61 -10.22
N LEU A 496 -20.25 5.12 -9.72
CA LEU A 496 -18.91 4.71 -10.15
C LEU A 496 -18.52 3.44 -9.38
N ASN A 497 -18.27 2.36 -10.12
CA ASN A 497 -17.97 1.03 -9.58
C ASN A 497 -16.54 0.60 -9.98
N LEU A 498 -15.80 0.04 -9.03
CA LEU A 498 -14.42 -0.42 -9.24
C LEU A 498 -14.40 -1.81 -9.88
N GLU A 499 -13.57 -1.96 -10.90
CA GLU A 499 -13.24 -3.28 -11.45
C GLU A 499 -11.73 -3.54 -11.49
N ALA A 500 -11.40 -4.81 -11.28
CA ALA A 500 -10.05 -5.35 -11.29
C ALA A 500 -9.91 -6.39 -12.40
N GLU A 501 -8.87 -6.29 -13.22
CA GLU A 501 -8.54 -7.29 -14.22
C GLU A 501 -7.68 -8.40 -13.59
N CYS A 502 -8.21 -9.63 -13.54
CA CYS A 502 -7.45 -10.83 -13.22
C CYS A 502 -6.75 -11.37 -14.47
N SER A 503 -5.46 -11.70 -14.32
CA SER A 503 -4.75 -12.65 -15.18
C SER A 503 -4.25 -13.85 -14.37
N LEU A 504 -4.44 -15.06 -14.90
CA LEU A 504 -3.90 -16.28 -14.31
C LEU A 504 -2.38 -16.35 -14.49
N PHE A 505 -1.69 -16.99 -13.55
CA PHE A 505 -0.24 -17.20 -13.64
C PHE A 505 0.19 -18.58 -13.15
N ASN A 506 1.36 -19.03 -13.62
CA ASN A 506 2.05 -20.17 -13.05
C ASN A 506 2.98 -19.68 -11.94
N VAL A 507 2.74 -20.19 -10.73
CA VAL A 507 3.46 -19.82 -9.51
C VAL A 507 4.95 -20.13 -9.63
N THR A 508 5.30 -21.37 -9.97
CA THR A 508 6.69 -21.84 -10.04
C THR A 508 7.49 -21.08 -11.08
N THR A 509 6.93 -20.83 -12.27
CA THR A 509 7.68 -20.15 -13.34
C THR A 509 7.56 -18.63 -13.29
N GLY A 510 6.59 -18.09 -12.54
CA GLY A 510 6.29 -16.66 -12.53
C GLY A 510 5.80 -16.13 -13.88
N LYS A 511 5.09 -16.94 -14.67
CA LYS A 511 4.64 -16.55 -16.02
C LYS A 511 3.13 -16.46 -16.11
N LEU A 512 2.63 -15.36 -16.69
CA LEU A 512 1.21 -15.18 -16.99
C LEU A 512 0.72 -16.21 -18.02
N VAL A 513 -0.46 -16.77 -17.79
CA VAL A 513 -1.05 -17.82 -18.63
C VAL A 513 -1.94 -17.21 -19.70
N LYS A 514 -1.49 -17.23 -20.96
CA LYS A 514 -2.22 -16.70 -22.12
C LYS A 514 -2.78 -15.28 -21.89
N PRO A 515 -1.95 -14.31 -21.47
CA PRO A 515 -2.40 -12.97 -21.05
C PRO A 515 -3.18 -12.22 -22.13
N ALA A 516 -2.96 -12.49 -23.42
CA ALA A 516 -3.70 -11.82 -24.50
C ALA A 516 -5.17 -12.27 -24.63
N THR A 517 -5.55 -13.43 -24.08
CA THR A 517 -6.88 -14.04 -24.33
C THR A 517 -7.60 -14.51 -23.06
N ARG A 518 -6.90 -14.66 -21.93
CA ARG A 518 -7.45 -15.13 -20.66
C ARG A 518 -7.38 -14.04 -19.58
N LYS A 519 -8.17 -12.98 -19.78
CA LYS A 519 -8.33 -11.87 -18.84
C LYS A 519 -9.79 -11.74 -18.46
N ILE A 520 -10.05 -11.46 -17.19
CA ILE A 520 -11.41 -11.32 -16.66
C ILE A 520 -11.47 -10.05 -15.81
N TRP A 521 -12.42 -9.17 -16.10
CA TRP A 521 -12.74 -8.04 -15.23
C TRP A 521 -13.72 -8.50 -14.16
N LEU A 522 -13.38 -8.23 -12.91
CA LEU A 522 -14.15 -8.58 -11.72
C LEU A 522 -14.51 -7.29 -10.99
N GLY A 523 -15.72 -7.22 -10.46
CA GLY A 523 -16.21 -6.10 -9.65
C GLY A 523 -17.35 -6.57 -8.75
N ASN A 524 -17.86 -5.68 -7.92
CA ASN A 524 -19.05 -5.95 -7.11
C ASN A 524 -20.28 -5.40 -7.85
N ASP A 525 -21.16 -6.30 -8.30
CA ASP A 525 -22.37 -5.98 -9.05
C ASP A 525 -23.59 -5.65 -8.16
N ASN A 526 -23.44 -5.69 -6.84
CA ASN A 526 -24.50 -5.26 -5.94
C ASN A 526 -24.87 -3.79 -6.22
N THR A 527 -26.11 -3.44 -5.93
CA THR A 527 -26.70 -2.10 -6.05
C THR A 527 -27.59 -1.83 -4.85
N ASP A 528 -28.00 -0.58 -4.66
CA ASP A 528 -28.92 -0.18 -3.59
C ASP A 528 -30.26 -0.94 -3.66
N GLY A 529 -30.66 -1.37 -4.87
CA GLY A 529 -31.86 -2.16 -5.11
C GLY A 529 -31.65 -3.67 -5.16
N SER A 530 -30.45 -4.17 -4.81
CA SER A 530 -30.17 -5.61 -4.85
C SER A 530 -30.95 -6.37 -3.78
N VAL A 531 -31.53 -7.51 -4.16
CA VAL A 531 -32.37 -8.34 -3.26
C VAL A 531 -31.54 -8.94 -2.13
N ALA A 532 -30.32 -9.38 -2.44
CA ALA A 532 -29.36 -9.88 -1.46
C ALA A 532 -28.21 -8.87 -1.35
N PHE A 533 -27.85 -8.52 -0.12
CA PHE A 533 -26.74 -7.59 0.20
C PHE A 533 -26.86 -6.23 -0.52
N PRO A 534 -27.99 -5.50 -0.40
CA PRO A 534 -28.09 -4.15 -0.94
C PRO A 534 -26.98 -3.26 -0.38
N ARG A 535 -26.48 -2.35 -1.22
CA ARG A 535 -25.44 -1.41 -0.80
C ARG A 535 -25.99 -0.41 0.21
N GLU A 536 -25.16 -0.05 1.19
CA GLU A 536 -25.50 0.96 2.21
C GLU A 536 -24.80 2.29 1.92
N GLU A 537 -25.54 3.40 2.01
CA GLU A 537 -24.99 4.74 1.86
C GLU A 537 -24.21 5.17 3.11
N LEU A 538 -22.93 5.50 2.95
CA LEU A 538 -22.15 6.20 3.96
C LEU A 538 -22.51 7.70 3.97
N ILE A 539 -23.48 8.06 4.80
CA ILE A 539 -23.97 9.45 4.90
C ILE A 539 -22.98 10.33 5.67
N LEU A 540 -22.48 11.37 5.00
CA LEU A 540 -21.69 12.43 5.63
C LEU A 540 -22.60 13.40 6.39
N LYS A 541 -22.47 13.44 7.73
CA LYS A 541 -23.27 14.33 8.59
C LYS A 541 -22.54 15.66 8.82
N LYS A 542 -23.14 16.76 8.33
CA LYS A 542 -22.60 18.13 8.40
C LYS A 542 -21.13 18.23 7.95
N PRO A 543 -20.78 17.72 6.76
CA PRO A 543 -19.38 17.66 6.37
C PRO A 543 -18.81 19.06 6.12
N ASP A 544 -17.65 19.37 6.66
CA ASP A 544 -16.87 20.57 6.32
C ASP A 544 -15.63 20.19 5.49
N ASP A 545 -14.86 21.19 5.06
CA ASP A 545 -13.56 21.01 4.42
C ASP A 545 -12.69 20.00 5.22
N PRO A 546 -12.22 18.91 4.60
CA PRO A 546 -11.31 17.95 5.24
C PRO A 546 -10.06 18.58 5.85
N MET A 547 -9.62 19.72 5.33
CA MET A 547 -8.48 20.48 5.83
C MET A 547 -8.76 21.23 7.14
N ALA A 548 -10.03 21.44 7.49
CA ALA A 548 -10.43 22.05 8.75
C ALA A 548 -10.54 21.02 9.90
N ALA A 549 -10.33 19.73 9.61
CA ALA A 549 -10.43 18.66 10.60
C ALA A 549 -9.33 18.72 11.67
N LEU A 550 -9.65 18.26 12.88
CA LEU A 550 -8.69 18.15 13.98
C LEU A 550 -7.63 17.08 13.68
N PRO A 551 -6.38 17.26 14.16
CA PRO A 551 -5.37 16.20 14.15
C PRO A 551 -5.90 14.91 14.79
N GLY A 552 -5.68 13.75 14.16
CA GLY A 552 -6.16 12.45 14.66
C GLY A 552 -7.53 11.99 14.12
N CYS A 553 -8.04 12.63 13.07
CA CYS A 553 -9.31 12.32 12.37
C CYS A 553 -9.30 11.24 11.23
N PRO A 554 -8.32 10.31 11.04
CA PRO A 554 -8.29 9.45 9.84
C PRO A 554 -8.91 8.05 10.01
N ALA A 555 -9.96 7.89 10.82
CA ALA A 555 -10.58 6.57 10.98
C ALA A 555 -11.18 6.10 9.65
N VAL A 556 -10.87 4.87 9.25
CA VAL A 556 -11.57 4.21 8.14
C VAL A 556 -13.01 3.99 8.58
N ARG A 557 -13.97 4.54 7.84
CA ARG A 557 -15.40 4.49 8.20
C ARG A 557 -16.22 3.59 7.30
N SER A 558 -15.71 3.30 6.11
CA SER A 558 -16.38 2.44 5.16
C SER A 558 -15.98 0.98 5.33
N THR A 559 -16.90 0.09 4.99
CA THR A 559 -16.64 -1.33 4.73
C THR A 559 -16.96 -1.64 3.28
N SER A 560 -16.52 -2.80 2.77
CA SER A 560 -16.87 -3.24 1.42
C SER A 560 -18.39 -3.36 1.26
N ASN A 561 -18.92 -3.14 0.05
CA ASN A 561 -20.35 -3.10 -0.25
C ASN A 561 -21.09 -1.85 0.31
N MET A 562 -20.35 -0.78 0.59
CA MET A 562 -20.93 0.54 0.84
C MET A 562 -20.77 1.44 -0.39
N PHE A 563 -21.40 2.61 -0.35
CA PHE A 563 -21.14 3.67 -1.33
C PHE A 563 -21.20 5.04 -0.65
N ILE A 564 -20.63 6.05 -1.29
CA ILE A 564 -20.65 7.43 -0.82
C ILE A 564 -21.03 8.36 -1.97
N LYS A 565 -21.77 9.42 -1.67
CA LYS A 565 -22.08 10.48 -2.64
C LYS A 565 -21.14 11.65 -2.48
N PHE A 566 -20.65 12.18 -3.59
CA PHE A 566 -20.09 13.53 -3.60
C PHE A 566 -21.19 14.54 -3.32
N VAL A 567 -21.01 15.37 -2.30
CA VAL A 567 -21.98 16.36 -1.82
C VAL A 567 -21.29 17.68 -1.54
N ASN A 568 -22.07 18.73 -1.32
CA ASN A 568 -21.55 19.98 -0.80
C ASN A 568 -21.19 19.87 0.68
N SER A 569 -20.27 20.72 1.11
CA SER A 569 -20.04 21.02 2.51
C SER A 569 -21.30 21.59 3.16
N ASP A 570 -21.33 21.56 4.48
CA ASP A 570 -22.44 22.06 5.28
C ASP A 570 -22.70 23.54 4.99
N ILE A 571 -23.99 23.89 4.93
CA ILE A 571 -24.44 25.24 4.58
C ILE A 571 -23.99 26.24 5.65
N ASP A 572 -24.10 25.90 6.93
CA ASP A 572 -23.72 26.81 8.01
C ASP A 572 -22.18 26.88 8.14
N ALA A 573 -21.48 25.75 8.03
CA ALA A 573 -20.03 25.71 8.19
C ALA A 573 -19.26 26.41 7.05
N ASP A 574 -19.74 26.27 5.82
CA ASP A 574 -18.96 26.63 4.61
C ASP A 574 -19.80 27.22 3.47
N ALA A 575 -21.04 27.63 3.73
CA ALA A 575 -21.97 28.13 2.69
C ALA A 575 -22.10 27.17 1.50
N ALA A 576 -21.94 25.86 1.73
CA ALA A 576 -21.97 24.81 0.71
C ALA A 576 -20.99 25.04 -0.47
N GLN A 577 -19.83 25.63 -0.22
CA GLN A 577 -18.91 26.03 -1.29
C GLN A 577 -17.87 24.98 -1.68
N THR A 578 -17.69 23.94 -0.86
CA THR A 578 -16.70 22.88 -1.08
C THR A 578 -17.42 21.58 -1.46
N THR A 579 -16.92 20.85 -2.46
CA THR A 579 -17.43 19.50 -2.75
C THR A 579 -16.59 18.48 -2.00
N VAL A 580 -17.25 17.58 -1.28
CA VAL A 580 -16.65 16.55 -0.43
C VAL A 580 -17.24 15.18 -0.75
N PRO A 581 -16.53 14.05 -0.49
CA PRO A 581 -15.18 13.95 0.05
C PRO A 581 -14.09 14.44 -0.92
N PHE A 582 -12.89 14.70 -0.40
CA PHE A 582 -11.69 14.88 -1.24
C PHE A 582 -11.16 13.52 -1.71
N ILE A 583 -10.24 13.54 -2.67
CA ILE A 583 -9.64 12.33 -3.24
C ILE A 583 -8.19 12.26 -2.80
N ASP A 584 -7.82 11.21 -2.08
CA ASP A 584 -6.43 10.93 -1.73
C ASP A 584 -5.69 10.42 -2.98
N ILE A 585 -4.68 11.16 -3.44
CA ILE A 585 -3.90 10.82 -4.64
C ILE A 585 -2.51 10.23 -4.28
N GLN A 586 -2.27 9.94 -3.00
CA GLN A 586 -1.03 9.29 -2.58
C GLN A 586 -0.88 7.91 -3.21
N SER A 587 0.37 7.50 -3.40
CA SER A 587 0.69 6.22 -4.00
C SER A 587 0.53 5.06 -3.03
N VAL A 588 -0.31 4.08 -3.36
CA VAL A 588 -0.41 2.83 -2.59
C VAL A 588 0.34 1.74 -3.35
N ALA A 589 1.62 1.64 -3.04
CA ALA A 589 2.56 0.70 -3.63
C ALA A 589 3.43 0.10 -2.52
N PRO A 590 3.42 -1.23 -2.33
CA PRO A 590 4.28 -1.90 -1.38
C PRO A 590 5.76 -1.71 -1.70
N SER A 591 6.60 -1.68 -0.66
CA SER A 591 8.05 -1.56 -0.75
C SER A 591 8.72 -2.65 0.10
N PRO A 592 9.41 -3.63 -0.49
CA PRO A 592 9.64 -3.81 -1.93
C PRO A 592 8.34 -4.13 -2.69
N ALA A 593 8.35 -3.90 -4.00
CA ALA A 593 7.20 -4.14 -4.87
C ALA A 593 6.84 -5.63 -4.86
N THR A 594 5.55 -5.93 -4.72
CA THR A 594 4.99 -7.29 -4.72
C THR A 594 3.76 -7.34 -5.63
N PRO A 595 3.40 -8.50 -6.23
CA PRO A 595 2.18 -8.62 -6.98
C PRO A 595 0.95 -8.33 -6.11
N LEU A 596 -0.09 -7.77 -6.71
CA LEU A 596 -1.36 -7.54 -6.03
C LEU A 596 -2.39 -8.62 -6.39
N VAL A 597 -3.20 -9.00 -5.42
CA VAL A 597 -4.31 -9.97 -5.52
C VAL A 597 -5.67 -9.31 -5.29
N GLY A 598 -5.70 -7.98 -5.24
CA GLY A 598 -6.93 -7.22 -5.09
C GLY A 598 -6.65 -5.72 -5.01
N VAL A 599 -7.73 -4.96 -5.16
CA VAL A 599 -7.75 -3.51 -5.04
C VAL A 599 -9.08 -3.10 -4.40
N GLY A 600 -9.08 -2.01 -3.66
CA GLY A 600 -10.29 -1.43 -3.12
C GLY A 600 -10.28 0.09 -3.10
N ILE A 601 -11.46 0.67 -2.87
CA ILE A 601 -11.64 2.09 -2.58
C ILE A 601 -12.36 2.21 -1.25
N TYR A 602 -11.85 3.05 -0.36
CA TYR A 602 -12.41 3.26 0.96
C TYR A 602 -12.55 4.74 1.27
N HIS A 603 -13.40 5.06 2.25
CA HIS A 603 -13.52 6.39 2.84
C HIS A 603 -12.87 6.41 4.23
N ARG A 604 -12.10 7.47 4.49
CA ARG A 604 -11.59 7.82 5.82
C ARG A 604 -11.99 9.24 6.20
N GLY A 605 -12.29 9.44 7.47
CA GLY A 605 -12.61 10.76 8.03
C GLY A 605 -13.32 10.66 9.36
N CYS A 606 -13.72 11.80 9.91
CA CYS A 606 -14.45 11.87 11.18
C CYS A 606 -15.74 12.70 11.04
N GLN A 607 -16.49 12.80 12.13
CA GLN A 607 -17.71 13.59 12.18
C GLN A 607 -17.42 15.07 11.89
N ASN A 608 -18.33 15.73 11.17
CA ASN A 608 -18.20 17.13 10.72
C ASN A 608 -17.04 17.38 9.73
N SER A 609 -16.48 16.33 9.14
CA SER A 609 -15.48 16.43 8.07
C SER A 609 -15.97 15.69 6.83
N GLY A 610 -15.68 16.23 5.65
CA GLY A 610 -15.91 15.54 4.38
C GLY A 610 -15.06 14.28 4.21
N GLY A 611 -13.88 14.23 4.85
CA GLY A 611 -12.92 13.13 4.71
C GLY A 611 -12.37 12.95 3.30
N TYR A 612 -11.77 11.78 3.07
CA TYR A 612 -11.11 11.41 1.82
C TYR A 612 -11.60 10.06 1.33
N VAL A 613 -11.76 9.92 0.02
CA VAL A 613 -11.80 8.61 -0.66
C VAL A 613 -10.39 8.27 -1.16
N ALA A 614 -9.96 7.05 -0.91
CA ALA A 614 -8.58 6.62 -1.16
C ALA A 614 -8.55 5.19 -1.71
N PRO A 615 -7.56 4.86 -2.55
CA PRO A 615 -7.35 3.48 -2.96
C PRO A 615 -6.69 2.68 -1.83
N LYS A 616 -6.92 1.38 -1.80
CA LYS A 616 -6.13 0.40 -1.04
C LYS A 616 -5.85 -0.82 -1.91
N VAL A 617 -4.85 -1.61 -1.53
CA VAL A 617 -4.42 -2.79 -2.30
C VAL A 617 -4.34 -4.01 -1.40
N MET A 618 -4.45 -5.20 -1.99
CA MET A 618 -4.25 -6.47 -1.29
C MET A 618 -3.01 -7.15 -1.87
N THR A 619 -1.99 -7.37 -1.03
CA THR A 619 -0.71 -7.94 -1.46
C THR A 619 -0.81 -9.45 -1.62
N TYR A 620 -0.06 -10.01 -2.57
CA TYR A 620 0.06 -11.45 -2.74
C TYR A 620 0.62 -12.11 -1.46
N ASP A 621 -0.04 -13.17 -1.02
CA ASP A 621 0.36 -13.94 0.15
C ASP A 621 1.42 -14.97 -0.22
N ALA A 622 2.68 -14.62 0.02
CA ALA A 622 3.81 -15.49 -0.29
C ALA A 622 4.00 -16.62 0.75
N SER A 623 3.27 -16.59 1.88
CA SER A 623 3.33 -17.65 2.90
C SER A 623 2.81 -18.99 2.40
N GLN A 624 1.99 -18.98 1.34
CA GLN A 624 1.51 -20.21 0.68
C GLN A 624 2.66 -21.09 0.19
N HIS A 625 3.85 -20.52 -0.06
CA HIS A 625 5.04 -21.28 -0.45
C HIS A 625 5.75 -21.96 0.72
N LEU A 626 5.51 -21.51 1.96
CA LEU A 626 5.99 -22.19 3.17
C LEU A 626 5.27 -23.52 3.38
N LEU A 627 4.07 -23.70 2.81
CA LEU A 627 3.27 -24.92 2.90
C LEU A 627 3.79 -26.05 2.01
N GLU A 628 4.36 -25.72 0.84
CA GLU A 628 4.86 -26.72 -0.11
C GLU A 628 6.20 -27.34 0.35
N THR A 629 7.04 -26.60 1.08
CA THR A 629 8.37 -27.07 1.51
C THR A 629 8.34 -28.12 2.61
N VAL A 630 7.36 -28.07 3.53
CA VAL A 630 7.21 -29.08 4.60
C VAL A 630 6.91 -30.47 4.02
N THR A 631 6.13 -30.54 2.94
CA THR A 631 5.77 -31.82 2.31
C THR A 631 6.93 -32.50 1.60
N VAL A 632 7.93 -31.73 1.14
CA VAL A 632 9.13 -32.28 0.48
C VAL A 632 10.17 -32.76 1.51
N GLY A 633 10.23 -32.13 2.68
CA GLY A 633 11.16 -32.50 3.76
C GLY A 633 10.76 -33.76 4.54
N SER A 634 9.50 -34.19 4.49
CA SER A 634 9.03 -35.42 5.15
C SER A 634 9.25 -36.70 4.35
N GLU A 635 9.66 -36.60 3.09
CA GLU A 635 9.87 -37.74 2.18
C GLU A 635 11.34 -37.96 1.78
N ALA A 636 12.31 -37.27 2.40
CA ALA A 636 13.74 -37.39 2.12
C ALA A 636 14.54 -38.08 3.25
#